data_AF-A0A8T1XWT6-F1
#
_entry.id   AF-A0A8T1XWT6-F1
#
_cell.length_a   1.000
_cell.length_b   1.000
_cell.length_c   1.000
_cell.angle_alpha   90.00
_cell.angle_beta   90.00
_cell.angle_gamma   90.00
#
_symmetry.space_group_name_H-M   'P 1'
#
loop_
_entity.id
_entity.type
_entity.pdbx_description
1 polymer ?
#
loop_
_entity_poly.entity_id
_entity_poly.type
_entity_poly.pdbx_seq_one_letter_code
_entity_poly.pdbx_strand_id
1 'polypeptide(L)'
;MSLLLSKLSSLKTPALRHLTTRFFSTSFSQTFPCFIAGAQHCGSNLRDGDVGNLKIYKNPSDGYIVTEKKIPMKLVEEMGTIGASNGWVATLNDGVVCLQDDLNPNASDIDPKRISLPPLVTLPHCQTQIVTNVAMSSSSPEDDDCVVAIKFLGSQLSLCRPARSFEWTNIKITDPSFFSSRVMYSKRDEMFSMPASRATYIGSWNLGEHGDTPKIQKLRFQEFPELVQSEWKLLDLCSKSEHLVESRLTGETFLVKWYTKRCIRWKGRMLTQRFMVFKIDEDGNAVFTSDIGDLCIFLSEAEPFCVRAPKSPNRVFFLGHDYSGVVNLHDYYPSINGFVSSANNSHASPPALEAFFSETAYARKATVLFFSLMGFRSLILQCLITTVIPQRGLTARFFSSSLSYKLPCRTMGAKHCGTTVRDGDIGNLEVSNYGFDAIFATEKKVPMELLKEMGTVGSSHGWVATLKDGVLSLQDDLNPNASDINPKRISLPPLVTLPHCQTQIVTNIAMSSSCPEDEDCIVAVKFLGPQLSLCRPARRNSEWTNIKITDSSFFNSHVMYSKRDEMFSMPSSEGDYIGSWDIGEHFHNRKVQKLRFRNLPELVKTEWELLDSCCRSEHLVESRSTGETFLVKWYTKRNSDNGKMKTERFMVFNIDQEGNADYTTDIGEICIFLSKDESFCLPASFDDGYDNYINFFGIDHCGSATVSNCFLLIEYSSSSITAPYWIPPNLD
;
A
#
# COMPACT_ATOMS: atom_id res chain seq x y z
N MET A 1 19.30 -6.49 -77.84
CA MET A 1 20.65 -6.06 -78.25
C MET A 1 20.76 -4.59 -77.86
N SER A 2 21.47 -4.24 -76.79
CA SER A 2 22.90 -3.85 -76.81
C SER A 2 23.13 -2.74 -77.85
N LEU A 3 23.53 -1.53 -77.49
CA LEU A 3 24.86 -1.16 -77.01
C LEU A 3 24.79 0.15 -76.19
N LEU A 4 25.30 0.13 -74.94
CA LEU A 4 26.61 0.67 -74.51
C LEU A 4 26.69 2.21 -74.59
N LEU A 5 26.64 2.94 -73.47
CA LEU A 5 27.68 3.16 -72.44
C LEU A 5 29.02 3.69 -72.95
N SER A 6 29.51 4.66 -72.19
CA SER A 6 30.89 5.21 -72.12
C SER A 6 31.16 6.42 -73.02
N LYS A 7 31.83 7.49 -72.61
CA LYS A 7 32.56 7.80 -71.37
C LYS A 7 32.96 9.29 -71.44
N LEU A 8 32.75 10.02 -70.33
CA LEU A 8 33.71 10.92 -69.63
C LEU A 8 34.57 11.88 -70.49
N SER A 9 34.66 13.19 -70.19
CA SER A 9 35.35 13.68 -68.98
C SER A 9 35.24 15.20 -68.73
N SER A 10 35.00 15.56 -67.46
CA SER A 10 35.68 16.62 -66.66
C SER A 10 35.49 18.11 -67.06
N LEU A 11 35.39 19.14 -66.21
CA LEU A 11 35.74 19.35 -64.80
C LEU A 11 35.22 20.75 -64.34
N LYS A 12 34.90 20.88 -63.03
CA LYS A 12 34.93 22.07 -62.14
C LYS A 12 33.66 22.96 -61.94
N THR A 13 33.25 22.96 -60.66
CA THR A 13 32.27 23.68 -59.83
C THR A 13 32.62 25.16 -59.52
N PRO A 14 31.84 25.96 -58.72
CA PRO A 14 30.38 25.97 -58.43
C PRO A 14 29.74 27.40 -58.42
N ALA A 15 28.41 27.50 -58.52
CA ALA A 15 27.65 28.62 -57.92
C ALA A 15 26.19 28.23 -57.65
N LEU A 16 25.80 28.38 -56.38
CA LEU A 16 24.46 28.44 -55.76
C LEU A 16 23.26 27.82 -56.52
N ARG A 17 22.74 26.71 -55.99
CA ARG A 17 21.33 26.34 -56.14
C ARG A 17 20.71 26.06 -54.77
N HIS A 18 19.61 26.76 -54.51
CA HIS A 18 18.67 26.54 -53.43
C HIS A 18 18.33 25.04 -53.30
N LEU A 19 18.63 24.48 -52.13
CA LEU A 19 18.14 23.17 -51.72
C LEU A 19 16.62 23.25 -51.51
N THR A 20 15.86 22.61 -52.38
CA THR A 20 14.57 22.00 -52.02
C THR A 20 14.85 20.52 -51.77
N THR A 21 15.18 20.19 -50.54
CA THR A 21 15.37 18.81 -50.09
C THR A 21 14.02 18.12 -49.99
N ARG A 22 13.75 17.24 -50.96
CA ARG A 22 12.99 16.02 -50.73
C ARG A 22 13.70 15.25 -49.61
N PHE A 23 13.13 15.26 -48.41
CA PHE A 23 13.62 14.39 -47.34
C PHE A 23 13.03 13.00 -47.54
N PHE A 24 13.94 12.08 -47.89
CA PHE A 24 13.76 10.65 -47.78
C PHE A 24 13.30 10.31 -46.35
N SER A 25 12.21 9.54 -46.25
CA SER A 25 11.75 8.94 -45.00
C SER A 25 12.79 7.93 -44.53
N THR A 26 13.69 8.38 -43.67
CA THR A 26 14.68 7.55 -43.00
C THR A 26 14.09 7.04 -41.68
N SER A 27 14.04 5.71 -41.56
CA SER A 27 13.96 4.91 -40.33
C SER A 27 12.70 5.04 -39.45
N PHE A 28 11.98 3.90 -39.31
CA PHE A 28 11.09 3.58 -38.20
C PHE A 28 11.84 3.75 -36.86
N SER A 29 11.88 4.97 -36.34
CA SER A 29 12.16 5.21 -34.93
C SER A 29 10.89 4.83 -34.18
N GLN A 30 10.80 3.62 -33.64
CA GLN A 30 9.74 3.27 -32.68
C GLN A 30 9.91 4.20 -31.48
N THR A 31 9.11 5.26 -31.42
CA THR A 31 9.01 6.12 -30.24
C THR A 31 8.45 5.26 -29.12
N PHE A 32 9.17 5.18 -28.01
CA PHE A 32 8.70 4.48 -26.82
C PHE A 32 7.31 5.03 -26.40
N PRO A 33 6.34 4.20 -25.98
CA PRO A 33 5.01 4.66 -25.61
C PRO A 33 5.05 5.74 -24.52
N CYS A 34 4.10 6.68 -24.57
CA CYS A 34 3.92 7.68 -23.53
C CYS A 34 2.68 7.39 -22.67
N PHE A 35 2.70 7.81 -21.41
CA PHE A 35 1.55 7.75 -20.52
C PHE A 35 0.87 9.12 -20.45
N ILE A 36 -0.46 9.14 -20.47
CA ILE A 36 -1.24 10.36 -20.27
C ILE A 36 -1.32 10.64 -18.76
N ALA A 37 -0.75 11.77 -18.34
CA ALA A 37 -0.70 12.17 -16.93
C ALA A 37 -1.89 13.04 -16.51
N GLY A 38 -2.59 13.63 -17.49
CA GLY A 38 -3.66 14.59 -17.30
C GLY A 38 -3.48 15.81 -18.20
N ALA A 39 -4.01 16.96 -17.77
CA ALA A 39 -3.88 18.22 -18.48
C ALA A 39 -3.60 19.39 -17.53
N GLN A 40 -3.01 20.47 -18.06
CA GLN A 40 -2.90 21.75 -17.38
C GLN A 40 -3.95 22.70 -17.94
N HIS A 41 -4.96 23.03 -17.15
CA HIS A 41 -6.02 23.96 -17.55
C HIS A 41 -5.41 25.26 -18.13
N CYS A 42 -5.81 25.63 -19.34
CA CYS A 42 -5.29 26.78 -20.07
C CYS A 42 -6.37 27.71 -20.63
N GLY A 43 -7.65 27.38 -20.46
CA GLY A 43 -8.78 28.22 -20.84
C GLY A 43 -10.02 27.41 -21.16
N SER A 44 -10.96 28.02 -21.87
CA SER A 44 -12.14 27.35 -22.40
C SER A 44 -12.42 27.77 -23.84
N ASN A 45 -13.14 26.94 -24.59
CA ASN A 45 -13.60 27.26 -25.94
C ASN A 45 -15.05 26.79 -26.15
N LEU A 46 -15.70 27.30 -27.20
CA LEU A 46 -17.10 26.99 -27.52
C LEU A 46 -17.34 25.52 -27.89
N ARG A 47 -16.32 24.81 -28.38
CA ARG A 47 -16.41 23.42 -28.87
C ARG A 47 -16.34 22.40 -27.74
N ASP A 48 -15.43 22.62 -26.80
CA ASP A 48 -14.96 21.63 -25.83
C ASP A 48 -15.24 22.02 -24.37
N GLY A 49 -15.69 23.25 -24.13
CA GLY A 49 -15.78 23.79 -22.78
C GLY A 49 -14.38 24.05 -22.24
N ASP A 50 -14.09 23.54 -21.04
CA ASP A 50 -12.79 23.70 -20.41
C ASP A 50 -11.71 22.88 -21.14
N VAL A 51 -10.59 23.54 -21.45
CA VAL A 51 -9.46 22.95 -22.16
C VAL A 51 -8.15 23.11 -21.39
N GLY A 52 -7.25 22.15 -21.59
CA GLY A 52 -5.94 22.15 -20.99
C GLY A 52 -4.85 21.64 -21.92
N ASN A 53 -3.63 22.04 -21.65
CA ASN A 53 -2.43 21.53 -22.31
C ASN A 53 -2.15 20.11 -21.81
N LEU A 54 -2.07 19.15 -22.74
CA LEU A 54 -1.89 17.73 -22.43
C LEU A 54 -0.55 17.49 -21.71
N LYS A 55 -0.60 16.72 -20.63
CA LYS A 55 0.58 16.28 -19.86
C LYS A 55 0.87 14.81 -20.16
N ILE A 56 2.13 14.51 -20.49
CA ILE A 56 2.57 13.14 -20.77
C ILE A 56 3.85 12.75 -20.02
N TYR A 57 4.00 11.47 -19.71
CA TYR A 57 5.27 10.87 -19.30
C TYR A 57 5.85 10.07 -20.46
N LYS A 58 7.13 10.29 -20.79
CA LYS A 58 7.86 9.40 -21.73
C LYS A 58 8.42 8.14 -21.04
N ASN A 59 8.65 8.24 -19.74
CA ASN A 59 9.05 7.15 -18.85
C ASN A 59 8.36 7.41 -17.50
N PRO A 60 7.80 6.40 -16.81
CA PRO A 60 7.21 6.58 -15.47
C PRO A 60 8.20 7.14 -14.44
N SER A 61 9.49 7.02 -14.71
CA SER A 61 10.60 7.48 -13.86
C SER A 61 10.94 8.97 -14.05
N ASP A 62 10.47 9.59 -15.12
CA ASP A 62 10.77 10.98 -15.45
C ASP A 62 9.64 11.93 -15.01
N GLY A 63 9.93 13.24 -14.90
CA GLY A 63 8.89 14.25 -14.71
C GLY A 63 7.91 14.33 -15.89
N TYR A 64 6.69 14.83 -15.65
CA TYR A 64 5.72 15.01 -16.74
C TYR A 64 6.15 16.17 -17.66
N ILE A 65 5.86 16.02 -18.95
CA ILE A 65 6.06 17.04 -19.97
C ILE A 65 4.70 17.65 -20.28
N VAL A 66 4.58 18.97 -20.16
CA VAL A 66 3.42 19.72 -20.66
C VAL A 66 3.64 19.97 -22.15
N THR A 67 2.74 19.47 -22.98
CA THR A 67 2.77 19.65 -24.43
C THR A 67 1.98 20.91 -24.82
N GLU A 68 2.19 21.42 -26.04
CA GLU A 68 1.38 22.52 -26.59
C GLU A 68 -0.02 22.05 -27.04
N LYS A 69 -0.23 20.73 -27.12
CA LYS A 69 -1.48 20.13 -27.57
C LYS A 69 -2.60 20.44 -26.56
N LYS A 70 -3.64 21.14 -27.02
CA LYS A 70 -4.84 21.41 -26.22
C LYS A 70 -5.83 20.27 -26.33
N ILE A 71 -6.41 19.89 -25.19
CA ILE A 71 -7.41 18.82 -25.08
C ILE A 71 -8.59 19.25 -24.18
N PRO A 72 -9.79 18.68 -24.38
CA PRO A 72 -10.90 18.84 -23.46
C PRO A 72 -10.56 18.27 -22.07
N MET A 73 -10.76 19.05 -21.00
CA MET A 73 -10.48 18.63 -19.62
C MET A 73 -11.31 17.41 -19.21
N LYS A 74 -12.55 17.31 -19.70
CA LYS A 74 -13.44 16.16 -19.45
C LYS A 74 -12.84 14.80 -19.83
N LEU A 75 -11.87 14.74 -20.76
CA LEU A 75 -11.24 13.48 -21.17
C LEU A 75 -10.23 12.95 -20.15
N VAL A 76 -9.75 13.78 -19.22
CA VAL A 76 -8.79 13.40 -18.18
C VAL A 76 -9.43 13.34 -16.78
N GLU A 77 -10.75 13.49 -16.71
CA GLU A 77 -11.55 13.26 -15.51
C GLU A 77 -11.82 11.75 -15.30
N GLU A 78 -12.12 11.34 -14.07
CA GLU A 78 -12.28 9.93 -13.67
C GLU A 78 -13.31 9.15 -14.51
N MET A 79 -14.34 9.83 -15.02
CA MET A 79 -15.40 9.25 -15.85
C MET A 79 -15.32 9.64 -17.32
N GLY A 80 -14.25 10.32 -17.70
CA GLY A 80 -14.12 10.96 -19.01
C GLY A 80 -14.08 9.97 -20.17
N THR A 81 -13.58 8.76 -19.92
CA THR A 81 -13.29 7.76 -20.95
C THR A 81 -13.76 6.38 -20.50
N ILE A 82 -14.01 5.49 -21.46
CA ILE A 82 -14.45 4.10 -21.23
C ILE A 82 -13.44 3.06 -21.74
N GLY A 83 -12.28 3.52 -22.22
CA GLY A 83 -11.22 2.69 -22.78
C GLY A 83 -10.50 3.39 -23.93
N ALA A 84 -9.40 2.78 -24.39
CA ALA A 84 -8.62 3.27 -25.52
C ALA A 84 -8.01 2.09 -26.29
N SER A 85 -7.79 2.28 -27.60
CA SER A 85 -7.13 1.30 -28.46
C SER A 85 -6.45 2.02 -29.62
N ASN A 86 -5.24 1.60 -29.97
CA ASN A 86 -4.46 2.14 -31.11
C ASN A 86 -4.32 3.68 -31.15
N GLY A 87 -4.22 4.33 -29.98
CA GLY A 87 -4.10 5.79 -29.88
C GLY A 87 -5.42 6.56 -29.97
N TRP A 88 -6.55 5.86 -30.12
CA TRP A 88 -7.89 6.42 -30.02
C TRP A 88 -8.47 6.17 -28.63
N VAL A 89 -9.12 7.18 -28.06
CA VAL A 89 -9.86 7.08 -26.80
C VAL A 89 -11.35 7.04 -27.08
N ALA A 90 -12.09 6.23 -26.30
CA ALA A 90 -13.53 6.13 -26.40
C ALA A 90 -14.21 6.83 -25.21
N THR A 91 -15.28 7.57 -25.49
CA THR A 91 -16.15 8.19 -24.48
C THR A 91 -17.58 7.74 -24.69
N LEU A 92 -18.37 7.65 -23.61
CA LEU A 92 -19.80 7.27 -23.68
C LEU A 92 -20.65 8.39 -23.08
N ASN A 93 -21.46 9.03 -23.91
CA ASN A 93 -22.41 10.07 -23.50
C ASN A 93 -23.80 9.73 -24.04
N ASP A 94 -24.81 9.69 -23.18
CA ASP A 94 -26.21 9.43 -23.55
C ASP A 94 -26.41 8.18 -24.44
N GLY A 95 -25.65 7.12 -24.16
CA GLY A 95 -25.70 5.86 -24.93
C GLY A 95 -24.98 5.91 -26.28
N VAL A 96 -24.31 7.01 -26.62
CA VAL A 96 -23.54 7.19 -27.85
C VAL A 96 -22.05 7.13 -27.54
N VAL A 97 -21.34 6.27 -28.26
CA VAL A 97 -19.88 6.13 -28.13
C VAL A 97 -19.21 7.05 -29.13
N CYS A 98 -18.22 7.82 -28.69
CA CYS A 98 -17.40 8.66 -29.56
C CYS A 98 -15.93 8.24 -29.46
N LEU A 99 -15.31 7.94 -30.60
CA LEU A 99 -13.88 7.68 -30.73
C LEU A 99 -13.17 8.98 -31.06
N GLN A 100 -12.12 9.29 -30.30
CA GLN A 100 -11.43 10.57 -30.37
C GLN A 100 -9.91 10.35 -30.38
N ASP A 101 -9.17 11.12 -31.18
CA ASP A 101 -7.70 11.13 -31.16
C ASP A 101 -7.12 12.27 -30.31
N ASP A 102 -7.97 12.99 -29.57
CA ASP A 102 -7.60 14.12 -28.71
C ASP A 102 -6.47 13.79 -27.72
N LEU A 103 -6.39 12.56 -27.18
CA LEU A 103 -5.32 12.17 -26.24
C LEU A 103 -4.04 11.67 -26.94
N ASN A 104 -4.00 11.61 -28.27
CA ASN A 104 -2.79 11.27 -29.01
C ASN A 104 -1.89 12.51 -29.14
N PRO A 105 -0.68 12.53 -28.54
CA PRO A 105 0.20 13.69 -28.58
C PRO A 105 0.68 14.04 -30.00
N ASN A 106 0.59 13.12 -30.96
CA ASN A 106 0.97 13.33 -32.35
C ASN A 106 -0.19 13.74 -33.26
N ALA A 107 -1.43 13.77 -32.75
CA ALA A 107 -2.60 14.21 -33.51
C ALA A 107 -2.74 15.74 -33.49
N SER A 108 -3.49 16.31 -34.44
CA SER A 108 -3.79 17.75 -34.48
C SER A 108 -4.61 18.18 -33.25
N ASP A 109 -4.29 19.33 -32.66
CA ASP A 109 -5.16 20.01 -31.68
C ASP A 109 -6.12 21.02 -32.32
N ILE A 110 -5.79 21.52 -33.52
CA ILE A 110 -6.64 22.43 -34.28
C ILE A 110 -7.84 21.67 -34.87
N ASP A 111 -7.60 20.46 -35.37
CA ASP A 111 -8.61 19.60 -35.98
C ASP A 111 -8.53 18.16 -35.48
N PRO A 112 -8.85 17.90 -34.19
CA PRO A 112 -8.90 16.55 -33.65
C PRO A 112 -10.07 15.79 -34.28
N LYS A 113 -9.80 14.53 -34.63
CA LYS A 113 -10.77 13.63 -35.25
C LYS A 113 -11.66 13.01 -34.18
N ARG A 114 -12.97 13.11 -34.40
CA ARG A 114 -13.99 12.56 -33.51
C ARG A 114 -15.06 11.85 -34.31
N ILE A 115 -15.22 10.55 -34.08
CA ILE A 115 -16.17 9.69 -34.80
C ILE A 115 -17.22 9.21 -33.82
N SER A 116 -18.44 9.68 -34.00
CA SER A 116 -19.60 9.19 -33.25
C SER A 116 -20.09 7.89 -33.86
N LEU A 117 -20.17 6.85 -33.04
CA LEU A 117 -20.77 5.58 -33.38
C LEU A 117 -22.30 5.66 -33.19
N PRO A 118 -23.06 4.72 -33.75
CA PRO A 118 -24.51 4.67 -33.56
C PRO A 118 -24.89 4.55 -32.08
N PRO A 119 -26.11 4.95 -31.66
CA PRO A 119 -26.59 4.71 -30.31
C PRO A 119 -26.56 3.22 -29.93
N LEU A 120 -26.10 2.90 -28.73
CA LEU A 120 -26.00 1.53 -28.24
C LEU A 120 -27.38 0.89 -28.08
N VAL A 121 -27.49 -0.37 -28.51
CA VAL A 121 -28.71 -1.18 -28.33
C VAL A 121 -28.47 -2.19 -27.21
N THR A 122 -29.25 -2.09 -26.13
CA THR A 122 -29.16 -3.05 -25.01
C THR A 122 -29.98 -4.29 -25.31
N LEU A 123 -29.35 -5.47 -25.27
CA LEU A 123 -30.06 -6.74 -25.45
C LEU A 123 -30.89 -7.10 -24.20
N PRO A 124 -31.94 -7.94 -24.31
CA PRO A 124 -32.71 -8.40 -23.16
C PRO A 124 -31.84 -9.10 -22.10
N HIS A 125 -31.99 -8.64 -20.86
CA HIS A 125 -31.22 -9.07 -19.68
C HIS A 125 -29.73 -8.68 -19.68
N CYS A 126 -29.32 -7.75 -20.56
CA CYS A 126 -27.98 -7.16 -20.59
C CYS A 126 -28.00 -5.71 -20.07
N GLN A 127 -26.81 -5.10 -19.97
CA GLN A 127 -26.62 -3.69 -19.65
C GLN A 127 -25.49 -3.10 -20.51
N THR A 128 -25.58 -1.82 -20.87
CA THR A 128 -24.58 -1.11 -21.68
C THR A 128 -23.99 0.13 -20.98
N GLN A 129 -24.22 0.26 -19.68
CA GLN A 129 -23.81 1.42 -18.86
C GLN A 129 -22.39 1.27 -18.29
N ILE A 130 -21.96 0.04 -18.00
CA ILE A 130 -20.65 -0.26 -17.44
C ILE A 130 -19.84 -0.98 -18.52
N VAL A 131 -18.84 -0.29 -19.08
CA VAL A 131 -17.91 -0.80 -20.09
C VAL A 131 -16.66 -1.34 -19.39
N THR A 132 -16.17 -2.52 -19.80
CA THR A 132 -14.93 -3.10 -19.27
C THR A 132 -13.71 -2.62 -20.04
N ASN A 133 -13.81 -2.53 -21.38
CA ASN A 133 -12.83 -1.90 -22.26
C ASN A 133 -13.34 -1.80 -23.72
N VAL A 134 -12.52 -1.18 -24.57
CA VAL A 134 -12.68 -1.09 -26.03
C VAL A 134 -11.47 -1.70 -26.72
N ALA A 135 -11.67 -2.37 -27.88
CA ALA A 135 -10.62 -2.92 -28.72
C ALA A 135 -10.88 -2.65 -30.21
N MET A 136 -9.82 -2.56 -31.01
CA MET A 136 -9.94 -2.24 -32.44
C MET A 136 -9.11 -3.19 -33.32
N SER A 137 -9.68 -3.58 -34.46
CA SER A 137 -8.99 -4.47 -35.41
C SER A 137 -7.87 -3.81 -36.21
N SER A 138 -7.95 -2.49 -36.42
CA SER A 138 -6.93 -1.71 -37.12
C SER A 138 -6.48 -0.48 -36.31
N SER A 139 -5.47 0.22 -36.80
CA SER A 139 -4.95 1.44 -36.17
C SER A 139 -5.82 2.67 -36.37
N SER A 140 -6.74 2.66 -37.33
CA SER A 140 -7.62 3.78 -37.62
C SER A 140 -9.08 3.33 -37.77
N PRO A 141 -10.03 3.94 -37.06
CA PRO A 141 -11.46 3.65 -37.21
C PRO A 141 -12.02 4.09 -38.56
N GLU A 142 -11.26 4.89 -39.32
CA GLU A 142 -11.60 5.34 -40.67
C GLU A 142 -11.30 4.26 -41.73
N ASP A 143 -10.53 3.22 -41.40
CA ASP A 143 -10.27 2.14 -42.35
C ASP A 143 -11.56 1.35 -42.61
N ASP A 144 -11.85 1.05 -43.87
CA ASP A 144 -13.10 0.39 -44.29
C ASP A 144 -13.34 -0.97 -43.60
N ASP A 145 -12.26 -1.68 -43.26
CA ASP A 145 -12.31 -2.99 -42.60
C ASP A 145 -12.10 -2.90 -41.07
N CYS A 146 -12.03 -1.68 -40.51
CA CYS A 146 -11.90 -1.49 -39.07
C CYS A 146 -13.18 -1.93 -38.36
N VAL A 147 -13.02 -2.73 -37.33
CA VAL A 147 -14.07 -3.11 -36.39
C VAL A 147 -13.69 -2.63 -35.01
N VAL A 148 -14.66 -2.01 -34.35
CA VAL A 148 -14.56 -1.52 -32.99
C VAL A 148 -15.43 -2.42 -32.11
N ALA A 149 -14.82 -3.01 -31.09
CA ALA A 149 -15.47 -3.86 -30.12
C ALA A 149 -15.60 -3.14 -28.77
N ILE A 150 -16.81 -3.17 -28.21
CA ILE A 150 -17.10 -2.64 -26.87
C ILE A 150 -17.61 -3.78 -26.01
N LYS A 151 -16.87 -4.08 -24.94
CA LYS A 151 -17.27 -5.08 -23.96
C LYS A 151 -17.89 -4.40 -22.75
N PHE A 152 -19.05 -4.91 -22.33
CA PHE A 152 -19.75 -4.44 -21.14
C PHE A 152 -19.60 -5.44 -20.00
N LEU A 153 -19.73 -4.99 -18.76
CA LEU A 153 -19.86 -5.90 -17.63
C LEU A 153 -21.13 -6.75 -17.81
N GLY A 154 -21.00 -8.09 -17.82
CA GLY A 154 -22.10 -9.02 -18.08
C GLY A 154 -22.07 -9.65 -19.46
N SER A 155 -23.25 -9.99 -19.98
CA SER A 155 -23.44 -10.88 -21.14
C SER A 155 -23.42 -10.21 -22.52
N GLN A 156 -22.96 -8.96 -22.66
CA GLN A 156 -23.01 -8.26 -23.96
C GLN A 156 -21.62 -7.85 -24.47
N LEU A 157 -21.41 -8.10 -25.77
CA LEU A 157 -20.34 -7.58 -26.61
C LEU A 157 -20.98 -6.91 -27.82
N SER A 158 -20.56 -5.68 -28.16
CA SER A 158 -21.10 -4.93 -29.29
C SER A 158 -19.98 -4.57 -30.27
N LEU A 159 -20.23 -4.80 -31.55
CA LEU A 159 -19.27 -4.59 -32.64
C LEU A 159 -19.84 -3.60 -33.65
N CYS A 160 -19.00 -2.67 -34.12
CA CYS A 160 -19.37 -1.66 -35.12
C CYS A 160 -18.27 -1.52 -36.17
N ARG A 161 -18.64 -1.21 -37.41
CA ARG A 161 -17.72 -0.85 -38.51
C ARG A 161 -17.86 0.63 -38.83
N PRO A 162 -17.07 1.53 -38.21
CA PRO A 162 -17.35 2.96 -38.24
C PRO A 162 -17.39 3.55 -39.67
N ALA A 163 -16.60 3.02 -40.60
CA ALA A 163 -16.53 3.47 -41.98
C ALA A 163 -17.61 2.87 -42.91
N ARG A 164 -18.23 1.74 -42.57
CA ARG A 164 -19.14 0.99 -43.45
C ARG A 164 -20.58 0.87 -42.97
N SER A 165 -20.78 0.70 -41.68
CA SER A 165 -22.09 0.39 -41.10
C SER A 165 -22.35 1.26 -39.89
N PHE A 166 -23.49 1.95 -39.91
CA PHE A 166 -24.02 2.67 -38.76
C PHE A 166 -24.94 1.77 -37.91
N GLU A 167 -24.71 0.47 -37.89
CA GLU A 167 -25.44 -0.49 -37.05
C GLU A 167 -24.52 -1.32 -36.15
N TRP A 168 -25.00 -1.61 -34.95
CA TRP A 168 -24.32 -2.50 -34.00
C TRP A 168 -24.65 -3.96 -34.28
N THR A 169 -23.63 -4.79 -34.39
CA THR A 169 -23.76 -6.24 -34.22
C THR A 169 -23.61 -6.56 -32.74
N ASN A 170 -24.70 -6.95 -32.08
CA ASN A 170 -24.72 -7.22 -30.64
C ASN A 170 -24.72 -8.73 -30.38
N ILE A 171 -23.74 -9.21 -29.64
CA ILE A 171 -23.56 -10.63 -29.30
C ILE A 171 -23.94 -10.83 -27.84
N LYS A 172 -24.84 -11.80 -27.59
CA LYS A 172 -25.17 -12.24 -26.23
C LYS A 172 -24.25 -13.39 -25.81
N ILE A 173 -23.30 -13.06 -24.95
CA ILE A 173 -22.40 -14.03 -24.32
C ILE A 173 -23.22 -14.86 -23.31
N THR A 174 -23.31 -16.16 -23.55
CA THR A 174 -24.07 -17.09 -22.70
C THR A 174 -23.26 -17.59 -21.51
N ASP A 175 -21.95 -17.67 -21.64
CA ASP A 175 -21.05 -18.17 -20.60
C ASP A 175 -20.69 -17.07 -19.59
N PRO A 176 -21.11 -17.20 -18.30
CA PRO A 176 -20.82 -16.23 -17.26
C PRO A 176 -19.33 -15.99 -17.00
N SER A 177 -18.46 -16.93 -17.39
CA SER A 177 -17.01 -16.79 -17.18
C SER A 177 -16.41 -15.59 -17.91
N PHE A 178 -17.06 -15.06 -18.94
CA PHE A 178 -16.59 -13.90 -19.71
C PHE A 178 -17.21 -12.57 -19.27
N PHE A 179 -18.05 -12.55 -18.23
CA PHE A 179 -18.83 -11.36 -17.87
C PHE A 179 -17.96 -10.19 -17.40
N SER A 180 -16.85 -10.47 -16.72
CA SER A 180 -15.88 -9.47 -16.26
C SER A 180 -14.65 -9.33 -17.16
N SER A 181 -14.57 -10.10 -18.24
CA SER A 181 -13.37 -10.19 -19.08
C SER A 181 -13.21 -8.96 -19.96
N ARG A 182 -11.96 -8.67 -20.33
CA ARG A 182 -11.62 -7.65 -21.32
C ARG A 182 -11.43 -8.28 -22.71
N VAL A 183 -11.82 -7.54 -23.74
CA VAL A 183 -11.71 -7.96 -25.14
C VAL A 183 -10.43 -7.40 -25.77
N MET A 184 -9.75 -8.19 -26.60
CA MET A 184 -8.66 -7.71 -27.46
C MET A 184 -8.86 -8.23 -28.88
N TYR A 185 -8.27 -7.57 -29.87
CA TYR A 185 -8.23 -8.10 -31.23
C TYR A 185 -6.94 -8.88 -31.47
N SER A 186 -7.05 -10.17 -31.82
CA SER A 186 -5.92 -10.98 -32.29
C SER A 186 -5.76 -10.76 -33.78
N LYS A 187 -4.60 -10.24 -34.19
CA LYS A 187 -4.28 -10.09 -35.62
C LYS A 187 -3.91 -11.43 -36.23
N ARG A 188 -3.24 -12.30 -35.47
CA ARG A 188 -2.91 -13.66 -35.90
C ARG A 188 -4.17 -14.46 -36.26
N ASP A 189 -5.19 -14.38 -35.42
CA ASP A 189 -6.39 -15.21 -35.54
C ASP A 189 -7.56 -14.49 -36.24
N GLU A 190 -7.41 -13.20 -36.56
CA GLU A 190 -8.45 -12.33 -37.14
C GLU A 190 -9.77 -12.34 -36.34
N MET A 191 -9.66 -12.39 -35.01
CA MET A 191 -10.80 -12.54 -34.10
C MET A 191 -10.67 -11.68 -32.86
N PHE A 192 -11.81 -11.26 -32.32
CA PHE A 192 -11.87 -10.66 -30.99
C PHE A 192 -11.84 -11.76 -29.93
N SER A 193 -10.90 -11.70 -29.01
CA SER A 193 -10.64 -12.76 -28.03
C SER A 193 -10.71 -12.25 -26.59
N MET A 194 -11.12 -13.12 -25.69
CA MET A 194 -11.29 -12.84 -24.26
C MET A 194 -10.84 -14.03 -23.43
N PRO A 195 -10.13 -13.82 -22.31
CA PRO A 195 -9.87 -14.91 -21.36
C PRO A 195 -11.12 -15.14 -20.50
N ALA A 196 -11.50 -16.39 -20.26
CA ALA A 196 -12.51 -16.73 -19.26
C ALA A 196 -12.00 -16.43 -17.85
N SER A 197 -12.89 -16.26 -16.87
CA SER A 197 -12.53 -16.11 -15.45
C SER A 197 -11.59 -17.23 -15.01
N ARG A 198 -10.55 -16.91 -14.23
CA ARG A 198 -9.44 -17.83 -13.87
C ARG A 198 -8.54 -18.24 -15.04
N ALA A 199 -8.78 -17.72 -16.24
CA ALA A 199 -8.09 -18.02 -17.50
C ALA A 199 -7.98 -19.51 -17.81
N THR A 200 -9.09 -20.24 -17.65
CA THR A 200 -9.13 -21.68 -17.95
C THR A 200 -9.30 -21.98 -19.45
N TYR A 201 -9.82 -21.03 -20.21
CA TYR A 201 -9.94 -21.07 -21.67
C TYR A 201 -10.05 -19.65 -22.23
N ILE A 202 -9.85 -19.53 -23.54
CA ILE A 202 -10.03 -18.31 -24.32
C ILE A 202 -11.24 -18.52 -25.23
N GLY A 203 -12.13 -17.54 -25.28
CA GLY A 203 -13.20 -17.45 -26.27
C GLY A 203 -12.81 -16.46 -27.36
N SER A 204 -13.00 -16.85 -28.62
CA SER A 204 -12.72 -15.99 -29.79
C SER A 204 -13.95 -15.90 -30.68
N TRP A 205 -14.34 -14.67 -31.02
CA TRP A 205 -15.49 -14.37 -31.85
C TRP A 205 -15.04 -13.91 -33.24
N ASN A 206 -15.57 -14.59 -34.25
CA ASN A 206 -15.38 -14.24 -35.66
C ASN A 206 -16.48 -13.26 -36.11
N LEU A 207 -16.11 -12.34 -37.00
CA LEU A 207 -16.96 -11.30 -37.57
C LEU A 207 -17.88 -11.76 -38.71
N GLY A 208 -17.91 -13.07 -39.02
CA GLY A 208 -18.72 -13.70 -40.07
C GLY A 208 -20.01 -14.42 -39.60
N GLU A 209 -20.62 -15.21 -40.50
CA GLU A 209 -21.98 -15.81 -40.41
C GLU A 209 -22.26 -16.76 -39.23
N HIS A 210 -21.29 -17.02 -38.34
CA HIS A 210 -21.43 -17.84 -37.14
C HIS A 210 -21.11 -17.08 -35.83
N GLY A 211 -21.27 -15.75 -35.84
CA GLY A 211 -20.79 -14.80 -34.82
C GLY A 211 -21.32 -14.96 -33.39
N ASP A 212 -22.31 -15.81 -33.13
CA ASP A 212 -22.88 -15.99 -31.78
C ASP A 212 -22.15 -17.05 -30.95
N THR A 213 -21.50 -18.03 -31.58
CA THR A 213 -20.79 -19.12 -30.89
C THR A 213 -19.28 -18.89 -30.94
N PRO A 214 -18.61 -18.67 -29.79
CA PRO A 214 -17.17 -18.47 -29.77
C PRO A 214 -16.41 -19.76 -30.08
N LYS A 215 -15.28 -19.63 -30.77
CA LYS A 215 -14.24 -20.66 -30.78
C LYS A 215 -13.61 -20.71 -29.39
N ILE A 216 -13.67 -21.87 -28.73
CA ILE A 216 -13.11 -22.07 -27.39
C ILE A 216 -11.75 -22.76 -27.50
N GLN A 217 -10.70 -22.14 -26.96
CA GLN A 217 -9.38 -22.76 -26.79
C GLN A 217 -9.14 -23.01 -25.30
N LYS A 218 -9.03 -24.28 -24.89
CA LYS A 218 -8.77 -24.65 -23.50
C LYS A 218 -7.30 -24.39 -23.15
N LEU A 219 -7.06 -23.67 -22.05
CA LEU A 219 -5.71 -23.39 -21.59
C LEU A 219 -5.21 -24.49 -20.65
N ARG A 220 -4.01 -24.99 -20.93
CA ARG A 220 -3.30 -25.99 -20.11
C ARG A 220 -2.08 -25.33 -19.51
N PHE A 221 -2.17 -24.98 -18.23
CA PHE A 221 -1.03 -24.39 -17.52
C PHE A 221 0.04 -25.45 -17.29
N GLN A 222 1.22 -25.20 -17.84
CA GLN A 222 2.42 -26.01 -17.65
C GLN A 222 3.43 -25.17 -16.88
N GLU A 223 4.18 -25.81 -15.99
CA GLU A 223 5.23 -25.18 -15.19
C GLU A 223 4.70 -23.98 -14.38
N PHE A 224 4.33 -24.22 -13.12
CA PHE A 224 4.11 -23.10 -12.20
C PHE A 224 5.44 -22.71 -11.57
N PRO A 225 5.65 -21.41 -11.29
CA PRO A 225 6.82 -21.00 -10.53
C PRO A 225 6.88 -21.75 -9.20
N GLU A 226 8.06 -22.20 -8.81
CA GLU A 226 8.35 -22.81 -7.50
C GLU A 226 8.20 -21.73 -6.41
N LEU A 227 6.95 -21.41 -6.06
CA LEU A 227 6.62 -20.49 -4.98
C LEU A 227 6.55 -21.26 -3.67
N VAL A 228 7.08 -20.66 -2.60
CA VAL A 228 6.88 -21.19 -1.26
C VAL A 228 5.40 -21.07 -0.87
N GLN A 229 4.90 -21.97 -0.03
CA GLN A 229 3.48 -22.03 0.33
C GLN A 229 2.90 -20.69 0.83
N SER A 230 3.73 -19.90 1.51
CA SER A 230 3.36 -18.59 2.04
C SER A 230 3.15 -17.53 0.95
N GLU A 231 3.84 -17.63 -0.19
CA GLU A 231 3.60 -16.78 -1.37
C GLU A 231 2.28 -17.15 -2.07
N TRP A 232 1.96 -18.45 -2.17
CA TRP A 232 0.66 -18.89 -2.69
C TRP A 232 -0.48 -18.35 -1.85
N LYS A 233 -0.38 -18.45 -0.52
CA LYS A 233 -1.35 -17.87 0.41
C LYS A 233 -1.48 -16.35 0.23
N LEU A 234 -0.39 -15.63 -0.05
CA LEU A 234 -0.44 -14.19 -0.34
C LEU A 234 -1.24 -13.89 -1.62
N LEU A 235 -0.99 -14.66 -2.68
CA LEU A 235 -1.68 -14.49 -3.97
C LEU A 235 -3.16 -14.89 -3.88
N ASP A 236 -3.51 -15.85 -3.03
CA ASP A 236 -4.91 -16.25 -2.77
C ASP A 236 -5.71 -15.13 -2.09
N LEU A 237 -5.06 -14.24 -1.35
CA LEU A 237 -5.66 -13.05 -0.74
C LEU A 237 -5.74 -11.85 -1.70
N CYS A 238 -5.16 -11.94 -2.89
CA CYS A 238 -5.13 -10.85 -3.85
C CYS A 238 -6.35 -10.86 -4.78
N SER A 239 -6.80 -9.67 -5.16
CA SER A 239 -7.64 -9.51 -6.34
C SER A 239 -6.81 -9.81 -7.58
N LYS A 240 -7.34 -10.68 -8.44
CA LYS A 240 -6.68 -11.12 -9.67
C LYS A 240 -7.42 -10.59 -10.88
N SER A 241 -6.68 -10.09 -11.85
CA SER A 241 -7.18 -9.78 -13.19
C SER A 241 -6.34 -10.47 -14.26
N GLU A 242 -6.99 -10.88 -15.34
CA GLU A 242 -6.34 -11.57 -16.45
C GLU A 242 -6.39 -10.74 -17.74
N HIS A 243 -5.22 -10.54 -18.34
CA HIS A 243 -5.04 -9.72 -19.54
C HIS A 243 -4.41 -10.57 -20.64
N LEU A 244 -5.08 -10.69 -21.78
CA LEU A 244 -4.49 -11.25 -22.99
C LEU A 244 -3.75 -10.14 -23.74
N VAL A 245 -2.57 -10.46 -24.25
CA VAL A 245 -1.71 -9.53 -24.99
C VAL A 245 -1.09 -10.26 -26.18
N GLU A 246 -1.09 -9.64 -27.35
CA GLU A 246 -0.45 -10.19 -28.55
C GLU A 246 0.63 -9.25 -29.10
N SER A 247 1.78 -9.81 -29.44
CA SER A 247 2.81 -9.12 -30.19
C SER A 247 2.41 -9.02 -31.66
N ARG A 248 2.11 -7.82 -32.14
CA ARG A 248 1.78 -7.59 -33.57
C ARG A 248 2.93 -7.92 -34.54
N LEU A 249 4.16 -8.01 -34.04
CA LEU A 249 5.36 -8.30 -34.84
C LEU A 249 5.63 -9.79 -34.94
N THR A 250 5.46 -10.53 -33.85
CA THR A 250 5.83 -11.95 -33.76
C THR A 250 4.63 -12.88 -33.80
N GLY A 251 3.41 -12.38 -33.55
CA GLY A 251 2.20 -13.19 -33.40
C GLY A 251 2.14 -13.97 -32.08
N GLU A 252 3.12 -13.78 -31.19
CA GLU A 252 3.16 -14.42 -29.88
C GLU A 252 2.08 -13.85 -28.97
N THR A 253 1.36 -14.75 -28.30
CA THR A 253 0.30 -14.39 -27.35
C THR A 253 0.74 -14.68 -25.93
N PHE A 254 0.49 -13.73 -25.04
CA PHE A 254 0.78 -13.83 -23.62
C PHE A 254 -0.50 -13.65 -22.81
N LEU A 255 -0.65 -14.45 -21.76
CA LEU A 255 -1.62 -14.25 -20.71
C LEU A 255 -0.90 -13.69 -19.48
N VAL A 256 -1.30 -12.49 -19.06
CA VAL A 256 -0.77 -11.84 -17.87
C VAL A 256 -1.79 -11.90 -16.75
N LYS A 257 -1.45 -12.59 -15.66
CA LYS A 257 -2.20 -12.55 -14.40
C LYS A 257 -1.62 -11.43 -13.54
N TRP A 258 -2.44 -10.44 -13.24
CA TRP A 258 -2.08 -9.31 -12.40
C TRP A 258 -2.74 -9.45 -11.03
N TYR A 259 -1.92 -9.66 -10.00
CA TYR A 259 -2.34 -9.78 -8.62
C TYR A 259 -2.18 -8.43 -7.93
N THR A 260 -3.28 -7.94 -7.39
CA THR A 260 -3.35 -6.65 -6.71
C THR A 260 -3.98 -6.82 -5.34
N LYS A 261 -3.46 -6.09 -4.35
CA LYS A 261 -4.00 -6.07 -2.99
C LYS A 261 -4.32 -4.64 -2.60
N ARG A 262 -5.47 -4.45 -1.98
CA ARG A 262 -5.87 -3.13 -1.47
C ARG A 262 -4.92 -2.71 -0.35
N CYS A 263 -4.42 -1.47 -0.44
CA CYS A 263 -3.53 -0.86 0.54
C CYS A 263 -4.19 0.39 1.14
N ILE A 264 -4.62 0.30 2.39
CA ILE A 264 -5.43 1.35 3.05
C ILE A 264 -4.55 2.55 3.44
N ARG A 265 -3.24 2.38 3.66
CA ARG A 265 -2.26 3.47 3.88
C ARG A 265 -2.26 4.51 2.76
N TRP A 266 -2.56 4.06 1.54
CA TRP A 266 -2.72 4.93 0.38
C TRP A 266 -4.19 5.24 0.09
N LYS A 267 -5.04 5.45 1.11
CA LYS A 267 -6.48 5.72 0.97
C LYS A 267 -7.26 4.59 0.27
N GLY A 268 -6.81 3.34 0.43
CA GLY A 268 -7.47 2.16 -0.15
C GLY A 268 -7.13 1.88 -1.62
N ARG A 269 -6.02 2.44 -2.13
CA ARG A 269 -5.49 2.14 -3.47
C ARG A 269 -5.15 0.67 -3.63
N MET A 270 -5.44 0.10 -4.79
CA MET A 270 -4.93 -1.22 -5.15
C MET A 270 -3.43 -1.11 -5.40
N LEU A 271 -2.61 -2.04 -4.89
CA LEU A 271 -1.17 -2.11 -5.17
C LEU A 271 -0.84 -3.44 -5.83
N THR A 272 0.02 -3.42 -6.85
CA THR A 272 0.56 -4.60 -7.51
C THR A 272 1.36 -5.42 -6.52
N GLN A 273 0.96 -6.68 -6.33
CA GLN A 273 1.72 -7.67 -5.56
C GLN A 273 2.57 -8.54 -6.48
N ARG A 274 2.04 -8.90 -7.66
CA ARG A 274 2.77 -9.74 -8.62
C ARG A 274 2.17 -9.68 -10.02
N PHE A 275 3.04 -9.89 -11.02
CA PHE A 275 2.64 -10.31 -12.36
C PHE A 275 3.11 -11.74 -12.60
N MET A 276 2.26 -12.55 -13.21
CA MET A 276 2.65 -13.83 -13.80
C MET A 276 2.35 -13.80 -15.29
N VAL A 277 3.35 -14.06 -16.11
CA VAL A 277 3.22 -14.08 -17.56
C VAL A 277 3.32 -15.50 -18.05
N PHE A 278 2.36 -15.91 -18.87
CA PHE A 278 2.33 -17.20 -19.53
C PHE A 278 2.37 -16.98 -21.03
N LYS A 279 3.31 -17.61 -21.72
CA LYS A 279 3.33 -17.67 -23.18
C LYS A 279 2.35 -18.77 -23.62
N ILE A 280 1.46 -18.43 -24.55
CA ILE A 280 0.44 -19.36 -25.07
C ILE A 280 0.86 -19.83 -26.45
N ASP A 281 0.91 -21.15 -26.65
CA ASP A 281 1.12 -21.76 -27.97
C ASP A 281 -0.19 -22.04 -28.72
N GLU A 282 -0.09 -22.54 -29.94
CA GLU A 282 -1.23 -22.82 -30.83
C GLU A 282 -2.17 -23.90 -30.26
N ASP A 283 -1.65 -24.83 -29.46
CA ASP A 283 -2.40 -25.91 -28.83
C ASP A 283 -3.11 -25.48 -27.52
N GLY A 284 -2.87 -24.24 -27.08
CA GLY A 284 -3.41 -23.68 -25.83
C GLY A 284 -2.60 -24.07 -24.59
N ASN A 285 -1.36 -24.53 -24.73
CA ASN A 285 -0.47 -24.68 -23.59
C ASN A 285 0.00 -23.30 -23.13
N ALA A 286 -0.22 -23.00 -21.86
CA ALA A 286 0.18 -21.76 -21.22
C ALA A 286 1.40 -22.03 -20.33
N VAL A 287 2.59 -21.73 -20.83
CA VAL A 287 3.88 -21.98 -20.16
C VAL A 287 4.31 -20.71 -19.42
N PHE A 288 4.57 -20.81 -18.12
CA PHE A 288 5.10 -19.68 -17.36
C PHE A 288 6.45 -19.23 -17.93
N THR A 289 6.66 -17.92 -18.09
CA THR A 289 7.94 -17.40 -18.55
C THR A 289 8.27 -16.06 -17.92
N SER A 290 9.55 -15.87 -17.58
CA SER A 290 10.14 -14.55 -17.29
C SER A 290 10.81 -13.92 -18.51
N ASP A 291 10.95 -14.68 -19.60
CA ASP A 291 11.58 -14.26 -20.85
C ASP A 291 10.54 -14.19 -21.97
N ILE A 292 10.19 -12.97 -22.37
CA ILE A 292 9.29 -12.66 -23.47
C ILE A 292 10.09 -12.15 -24.70
N GLY A 293 11.39 -12.46 -24.76
CA GLY A 293 12.27 -12.06 -25.85
C GLY A 293 12.69 -10.60 -25.71
N ASP A 294 12.66 -9.83 -26.81
CA ASP A 294 13.01 -8.42 -26.78
C ASP A 294 11.79 -7.49 -26.64
N LEU A 295 10.74 -7.98 -25.98
CA LEU A 295 9.46 -7.30 -25.82
C LEU A 295 9.31 -6.68 -24.41
N CYS A 296 8.44 -5.67 -24.35
CA CYS A 296 7.82 -5.15 -23.13
C CYS A 296 6.30 -5.19 -23.28
N ILE A 297 5.59 -5.48 -22.19
CA ILE A 297 4.13 -5.50 -22.12
C ILE A 297 3.65 -4.21 -21.45
N PHE A 298 2.58 -3.61 -21.98
CA PHE A 298 1.93 -2.42 -21.42
C PHE A 298 0.49 -2.73 -21.03
N LEU A 299 0.16 -2.51 -19.75
CA LEU A 299 -1.17 -2.74 -19.17
C LEU A 299 -1.76 -1.44 -18.63
N SER A 300 -2.99 -1.11 -19.02
CA SER A 300 -3.73 0.02 -18.46
C SER A 300 -5.24 -0.19 -18.64
N GLU A 301 -6.04 0.87 -18.59
CA GLU A 301 -7.44 0.84 -19.08
C GLU A 301 -7.56 0.73 -20.60
N ALA A 302 -6.47 0.99 -21.33
CA ALA A 302 -6.40 0.73 -22.76
C ALA A 302 -6.30 -0.77 -23.06
N GLU A 303 -6.56 -1.13 -24.31
CA GLU A 303 -6.25 -2.46 -24.84
C GLU A 303 -4.76 -2.78 -24.61
N PRO A 304 -4.44 -3.89 -23.91
CA PRO A 304 -3.06 -4.30 -23.67
C PRO A 304 -2.25 -4.49 -24.96
N PHE A 305 -0.97 -4.12 -24.96
CA PHE A 305 -0.11 -4.27 -26.13
C PHE A 305 1.36 -4.54 -25.79
N CYS A 306 2.10 -5.07 -26.77
CA CYS A 306 3.55 -5.28 -26.67
C CYS A 306 4.32 -4.31 -27.56
N VAL A 307 5.51 -3.89 -27.11
CA VAL A 307 6.46 -3.09 -27.90
C VAL A 307 7.85 -3.71 -27.82
N ARG A 308 8.61 -3.65 -28.92
CA ARG A 308 10.00 -4.09 -28.98
C ARG A 308 10.90 -3.12 -28.23
N ALA A 309 11.69 -3.62 -27.28
CA ALA A 309 12.56 -2.84 -26.42
C ALA A 309 13.91 -3.56 -26.20
N PRO A 310 14.79 -3.62 -27.21
CA PRO A 310 16.02 -4.41 -27.15
C PRO A 310 17.01 -3.97 -26.06
N LYS A 311 16.87 -2.74 -25.54
CA LYS A 311 17.73 -2.21 -24.47
C LYS A 311 17.22 -2.51 -23.06
N SER A 312 15.92 -2.76 -22.90
CA SER A 312 15.28 -3.01 -21.60
C SER A 312 14.13 -4.03 -21.73
N PRO A 313 14.40 -5.25 -22.24
CA PRO A 313 13.37 -6.24 -22.50
C PRO A 313 12.82 -6.87 -21.21
N ASN A 314 11.83 -7.75 -21.34
CA ASN A 314 11.29 -8.56 -20.24
C ASN A 314 10.67 -7.73 -19.12
N ARG A 315 9.94 -6.67 -19.48
CA ARG A 315 9.29 -5.76 -18.52
C ARG A 315 7.80 -5.62 -18.77
N VAL A 316 7.06 -5.47 -17.68
CA VAL A 316 5.65 -5.07 -17.67
C VAL A 316 5.56 -3.64 -17.16
N PHE A 317 5.12 -2.74 -18.02
CA PHE A 317 4.72 -1.39 -17.67
C PHE A 317 3.23 -1.40 -17.37
N PHE A 318 2.82 -0.82 -16.25
CA PHE A 318 1.40 -0.80 -15.88
C PHE A 318 0.97 0.57 -15.37
N LEU A 319 -0.30 0.90 -15.62
CA LEU A 319 -0.96 2.10 -15.13
C LEU A 319 -2.33 1.71 -14.56
N GLY A 320 -2.44 1.71 -13.23
CA GLY A 320 -3.71 1.59 -12.51
C GLY A 320 -4.31 2.96 -12.18
N HIS A 321 -5.52 2.98 -11.64
CA HIS A 321 -6.26 4.22 -11.31
C HIS A 321 -5.45 5.21 -10.47
N ASP A 322 -4.64 4.71 -9.54
CA ASP A 322 -3.97 5.56 -8.55
C ASP A 322 -2.45 5.35 -8.44
N TYR A 323 -1.88 4.49 -9.29
CA TYR A 323 -0.46 4.15 -9.26
C TYR A 323 -0.03 3.55 -10.59
N SER A 324 1.22 3.78 -10.96
CA SER A 324 1.86 3.21 -12.14
C SER A 324 3.23 2.66 -11.77
N GLY A 325 3.80 1.83 -12.63
CA GLY A 325 5.11 1.26 -12.36
C GLY A 325 5.64 0.37 -13.48
N VAL A 326 6.83 -0.15 -13.24
CA VAL A 326 7.55 -1.05 -14.15
C VAL A 326 8.06 -2.23 -13.36
N VAL A 327 7.74 -3.44 -13.81
CA VAL A 327 8.23 -4.69 -13.20
C VAL A 327 9.10 -5.41 -14.22
N ASN A 328 10.32 -5.79 -13.82
CA ASN A 328 11.14 -6.72 -14.57
C ASN A 328 10.67 -8.15 -14.24
N LEU A 329 10.42 -8.95 -15.27
CA LEU A 329 9.89 -10.30 -15.12
C LEU A 329 10.89 -11.28 -14.49
N HIS A 330 12.18 -10.96 -14.50
CA HIS A 330 13.19 -11.71 -13.77
C HIS A 330 13.25 -11.37 -12.27
N ASP A 331 12.71 -10.22 -11.87
CA ASP A 331 12.72 -9.81 -10.47
C ASP A 331 11.61 -10.57 -9.75
N TYR A 332 11.99 -11.60 -8.99
CA TYR A 332 11.06 -12.50 -8.28
C TYR A 332 10.19 -11.76 -7.25
N TYR A 333 10.64 -10.58 -6.85
CA TYR A 333 9.88 -9.57 -6.12
C TYR A 333 9.69 -8.37 -7.05
N PRO A 334 8.48 -7.82 -7.23
CA PRO A 334 8.43 -6.41 -7.54
C PRO A 334 9.17 -5.73 -6.41
N SER A 335 10.27 -5.06 -6.74
CA SER A 335 11.00 -4.23 -5.80
C SER A 335 10.02 -3.22 -5.21
N ILE A 336 9.50 -3.50 -4.02
CA ILE A 336 8.87 -2.47 -3.18
C ILE A 336 9.93 -1.40 -2.79
N ASN A 337 11.22 -1.71 -3.02
CA ASN A 337 12.34 -0.77 -2.97
C ASN A 337 12.62 -0.02 -4.29
N GLY A 338 11.78 -0.17 -5.32
CA GLY A 338 11.85 0.59 -6.56
C GLY A 338 11.19 1.97 -6.44
N PHE A 339 11.55 2.75 -5.43
CA PHE A 339 11.37 4.19 -5.51
C PHE A 339 12.29 4.69 -6.63
N VAL A 340 11.71 5.15 -7.73
CA VAL A 340 12.38 6.22 -8.49
C VAL A 340 12.37 7.41 -7.55
N SER A 341 13.57 7.76 -7.09
CA SER A 341 13.87 9.01 -6.41
C SER A 341 13.23 10.18 -7.16
N SER A 342 12.29 10.91 -6.52
CA SER A 342 12.30 12.36 -6.67
C SER A 342 13.61 12.82 -6.03
N ALA A 343 14.64 13.00 -6.85
CA ALA A 343 15.95 13.40 -6.39
C ALA A 343 15.84 14.68 -5.54
N ASN A 344 16.47 14.63 -4.37
CA ASN A 344 16.78 15.79 -3.55
C ASN A 344 17.30 16.94 -4.42
N ASN A 345 16.62 18.08 -4.36
CA ASN A 345 17.30 19.35 -4.35
C ASN A 345 16.60 20.27 -3.36
N SER A 346 17.28 20.47 -2.24
CA SER A 346 17.09 21.58 -1.32
C SER A 346 17.04 22.90 -2.09
N HIS A 347 15.88 23.56 -2.04
CA HIS A 347 15.68 24.96 -1.64
C HIS A 347 14.41 25.54 -2.29
N ALA A 348 13.61 26.18 -1.43
CA ALA A 348 12.44 27.02 -1.71
C ALA A 348 11.14 26.31 -2.15
N SER A 349 10.22 26.17 -1.19
CA SER A 349 8.78 26.09 -1.43
C SER A 349 8.28 27.33 -2.20
N PRO A 350 7.17 27.20 -2.93
CA PRO A 350 5.97 27.89 -2.46
C PRO A 350 4.69 27.03 -2.47
N PRO A 351 3.67 27.43 -1.67
CA PRO A 351 2.54 26.60 -1.29
C PRO A 351 1.33 26.84 -2.21
N ALA A 352 0.86 25.82 -2.91
CA ALA A 352 -0.50 25.76 -3.50
C ALA A 352 -0.72 24.41 -4.18
N LEU A 353 -0.92 23.32 -3.42
CA LEU A 353 -1.29 22.03 -4.03
C LEU A 353 -2.14 21.11 -3.14
N GLU A 354 -2.41 21.47 -1.88
CA GLU A 354 -3.20 20.62 -0.97
C GLU A 354 -4.69 20.98 -0.86
N ALA A 355 -5.17 22.03 -1.52
CA ALA A 355 -6.55 22.51 -1.32
C ALA A 355 -7.60 21.97 -2.31
N PHE A 356 -7.24 21.17 -3.33
CA PHE A 356 -8.19 20.79 -4.40
C PHE A 356 -8.71 19.34 -4.36
N PHE A 357 -8.20 18.46 -3.50
CA PHE A 357 -8.58 17.03 -3.47
C PHE A 357 -9.43 16.62 -2.24
N SER A 358 -9.97 17.58 -1.49
CA SER A 358 -10.65 17.31 -0.20
C SER A 358 -12.17 17.30 -0.23
N GLU A 359 -12.84 17.75 -1.29
CA GLU A 359 -14.31 17.79 -1.34
C GLU A 359 -14.81 17.36 -2.72
N THR A 360 -15.13 16.07 -2.87
CA THR A 360 -16.09 15.47 -3.85
C THR A 360 -16.00 13.93 -3.93
N ALA A 361 -15.46 13.25 -2.91
CA ALA A 361 -15.44 11.78 -2.85
C ALA A 361 -16.73 11.19 -2.24
N TYR A 362 -17.87 11.28 -2.96
CA TYR A 362 -19.09 10.56 -2.56
C TYR A 362 -20.03 10.27 -3.75
N ALA A 363 -19.56 9.57 -4.80
CA ALA A 363 -20.46 9.00 -5.81
C ALA A 363 -19.91 7.83 -6.64
N ARG A 364 -19.10 6.92 -6.08
CA ARG A 364 -18.85 5.58 -6.66
C ARG A 364 -18.55 4.48 -5.62
N LYS A 365 -18.98 4.67 -4.37
CA LYS A 365 -18.77 3.72 -3.27
C LYS A 365 -19.60 2.43 -3.32
N ALA A 366 -20.38 2.18 -4.38
CA ALA A 366 -21.31 1.04 -4.44
C ALA A 366 -20.87 -0.15 -5.31
N THR A 367 -19.79 -0.07 -6.10
CA THR A 367 -19.51 -1.11 -7.13
C THR A 367 -18.38 -2.09 -6.77
N VAL A 368 -17.57 -1.81 -5.73
CA VAL A 368 -16.50 -2.74 -5.28
C VAL A 368 -16.94 -3.63 -4.10
N LEU A 369 -18.06 -3.32 -3.45
CA LEU A 369 -18.60 -4.09 -2.32
C LEU A 369 -19.32 -5.40 -2.71
N PHE A 370 -19.47 -5.69 -4.01
CA PHE A 370 -20.21 -6.88 -4.49
C PHE A 370 -19.36 -8.13 -4.77
N PHE A 371 -18.02 -8.09 -4.61
CA PHE A 371 -17.14 -9.20 -4.99
C PHE A 371 -16.62 -10.10 -3.84
N SER A 372 -17.19 -10.03 -2.63
CA SER A 372 -16.82 -10.94 -1.52
C SER A 372 -17.98 -11.74 -0.89
N LEU A 373 -19.23 -11.50 -1.29
CA LEU A 373 -20.40 -12.18 -0.70
C LEU A 373 -21.34 -12.73 -1.77
N MET A 374 -20.91 -13.78 -2.47
CA MET A 374 -21.83 -14.72 -3.11
C MET A 374 -21.39 -16.14 -2.83
N GLY A 375 -21.76 -16.61 -1.65
CA GLY A 375 -21.60 -17.97 -1.21
C GLY A 375 -22.72 -18.45 -0.29
N PHE A 376 -23.95 -17.94 -0.38
CA PHE A 376 -25.13 -18.59 0.22
C PHE A 376 -26.43 -18.21 -0.51
N ARG A 377 -27.32 -19.18 -0.66
CA ARG A 377 -28.60 -19.10 -1.39
C ARG A 377 -29.71 -18.42 -0.55
N SER A 378 -30.53 -17.64 -1.27
CA SER A 378 -32.02 -17.51 -1.16
C SER A 378 -32.69 -16.49 -0.21
N LEU A 379 -33.63 -15.75 -0.82
CA LEU A 379 -34.89 -15.12 -0.35
C LEU A 379 -34.95 -13.67 0.21
N ILE A 380 -35.27 -12.73 -0.69
CA ILE A 380 -36.41 -11.77 -0.76
C ILE A 380 -36.88 -10.99 0.52
N LEU A 381 -36.74 -9.64 0.50
CA LEU A 381 -37.79 -8.57 0.53
C LEU A 381 -37.56 -7.36 1.49
N GLN A 382 -37.68 -6.16 0.89
CA GLN A 382 -38.14 -4.84 1.41
C GLN A 382 -37.50 -4.21 2.67
N CYS A 383 -36.91 -3.00 2.51
CA CYS A 383 -37.63 -1.74 2.79
C CYS A 383 -36.83 -0.49 2.30
N LEU A 384 -37.45 0.29 1.42
CA LEU A 384 -37.09 1.67 1.09
C LEU A 384 -37.63 2.60 2.19
N ILE A 385 -36.81 3.46 2.80
CA ILE A 385 -37.27 4.78 3.31
C ILE A 385 -36.20 5.83 3.02
N THR A 386 -36.61 6.79 2.20
CA THR A 386 -35.94 8.02 1.80
C THR A 386 -36.01 9.06 2.93
N THR A 387 -34.91 9.71 3.28
CA THR A 387 -34.96 10.99 4.01
C THR A 387 -34.02 12.00 3.37
N VAL A 388 -34.65 13.00 2.75
CA VAL A 388 -34.10 14.23 2.19
C VAL A 388 -33.86 15.21 3.34
N ILE A 389 -32.66 15.79 3.46
CA ILE A 389 -32.43 17.03 4.23
C ILE A 389 -31.50 17.97 3.39
N PRO A 390 -31.77 19.28 3.32
CA PRO A 390 -31.29 20.17 2.27
C PRO A 390 -29.95 20.86 2.58
N GLN A 391 -29.21 21.19 1.53
CA GLN A 391 -28.04 22.06 1.53
C GLN A 391 -28.37 23.44 2.13
N ARG A 392 -27.58 23.88 3.13
CA ARG A 392 -27.39 25.29 3.46
C ARG A 392 -25.91 25.54 3.66
N GLY A 393 -25.37 26.45 2.84
CA GLY A 393 -23.97 26.83 2.84
C GLY A 393 -23.53 27.44 4.16
N LEU A 394 -22.32 27.08 4.59
CA LEU A 394 -21.64 27.70 5.72
C LEU A 394 -20.22 28.05 5.30
N THR A 395 -19.96 29.35 5.38
CA THR A 395 -18.67 30.01 5.25
C THR A 395 -17.67 29.43 6.26
N ALA A 396 -16.52 28.98 5.75
CA ALA A 396 -15.41 28.49 6.57
C ALA A 396 -14.85 29.63 7.44
N ARG A 397 -15.18 29.60 8.74
CA ARG A 397 -14.36 30.23 9.78
C ARG A 397 -13.54 29.12 10.43
N PHE A 398 -12.24 29.13 10.18
CA PHE A 398 -11.27 28.35 10.93
C PHE A 398 -11.30 28.81 12.39
N PHE A 399 -11.95 28.02 13.26
CA PHE A 399 -11.80 28.15 14.70
C PHE A 399 -11.05 26.94 15.24
N SER A 400 -9.96 27.27 15.93
CA SER A 400 -9.23 26.41 16.86
C SER A 400 -10.20 25.66 17.77
N SER A 401 -10.20 24.33 17.64
CA SER A 401 -10.67 23.41 18.67
C SER A 401 -9.76 22.18 18.61
N SER A 402 -9.22 21.83 19.78
CA SER A 402 -8.30 20.72 20.03
C SER A 402 -8.63 19.47 19.21
N LEU A 403 -7.71 19.01 18.35
CA LEU A 403 -7.78 17.67 17.77
C LEU A 403 -7.68 16.65 18.93
N SER A 404 -8.80 16.09 19.36
CA SER A 404 -8.76 14.86 20.15
C SER A 404 -8.26 13.74 19.23
N TYR A 405 -7.01 13.31 19.38
CA TYR A 405 -6.47 12.21 18.56
C TYR A 405 -7.15 10.90 18.97
N LYS A 406 -8.08 10.41 18.14
CA LYS A 406 -8.76 9.12 18.35
C LYS A 406 -7.90 7.91 17.92
N LEU A 407 -6.71 8.14 17.36
CA LEU A 407 -5.80 7.12 16.86
C LEU A 407 -4.49 7.15 17.67
N PRO A 408 -3.80 6.01 17.85
CA PRO A 408 -2.45 6.01 18.42
C PRO A 408 -1.50 6.85 17.56
N CYS A 409 -0.52 7.50 18.18
CA CYS A 409 0.47 8.32 17.47
C CYS A 409 1.90 7.91 17.80
N ARG A 410 2.81 8.12 16.85
CA ARG A 410 4.26 7.93 17.01
C ARG A 410 4.93 9.25 17.31
N THR A 411 5.81 9.26 18.30
CA THR A 411 6.74 10.38 18.49
C THR A 411 7.86 10.28 17.45
N MET A 412 7.96 11.28 16.56
CA MET A 412 8.95 11.29 15.48
C MET A 412 10.17 12.14 15.84
N GLY A 413 9.98 13.20 16.63
CA GLY A 413 11.03 14.13 17.04
C GLY A 413 10.44 15.44 17.53
N ALA A 414 11.23 16.51 17.44
CA ALA A 414 10.74 17.86 17.61
C ALA A 414 11.56 18.85 16.80
N LYS A 415 10.90 19.89 16.31
CA LYS A 415 11.54 21.00 15.60
C LYS A 415 11.88 22.10 16.58
N HIS A 416 13.17 22.33 16.79
CA HIS A 416 13.67 23.40 17.67
C HIS A 416 12.97 24.74 17.38
N CYS A 417 12.38 25.35 18.41
CA CYS A 417 11.59 26.57 18.30
C CYS A 417 12.02 27.67 19.28
N GLY A 418 12.95 27.39 20.19
CA GLY A 418 13.48 28.40 21.12
C GLY A 418 14.08 27.79 22.37
N THR A 419 14.29 28.63 23.38
CA THR A 419 14.80 28.22 24.68
C THR A 419 13.95 28.82 25.81
N THR A 420 13.88 28.13 26.94
CA THR A 420 13.20 28.62 28.15
C THR A 420 14.12 28.47 29.37
N VAL A 421 13.87 29.28 30.40
CA VAL A 421 14.61 29.20 31.66
C VAL A 421 14.37 27.85 32.35
N ARG A 422 13.18 27.26 32.19
CA ARG A 422 12.78 26.01 32.84
C ARG A 422 13.36 24.78 32.14
N ASP A 423 13.23 24.71 30.82
CA ASP A 423 13.44 23.50 30.03
C ASP A 423 14.68 23.55 29.12
N GLY A 424 15.42 24.67 29.13
CA GLY A 424 16.53 24.87 28.19
C GLY A 424 16.03 24.92 26.76
N ASP A 425 16.67 24.20 25.85
CA ASP A 425 16.27 24.11 24.44
C ASP A 425 14.93 23.38 24.31
N ILE A 426 13.98 24.01 23.62
CA ILE A 426 12.64 23.48 23.37
C ILE A 426 12.34 23.39 21.87
N GLY A 427 11.47 22.45 21.51
CA GLY A 427 10.99 22.26 20.15
C GLY A 427 9.50 21.96 20.10
N ASN A 428 8.89 22.22 18.95
CA ASN A 428 7.53 21.79 18.66
C ASN A 428 7.54 20.28 18.40
N LEU A 429 6.78 19.51 19.17
CA LEU A 429 6.72 18.05 19.08
C LEU A 429 6.22 17.62 17.70
N GLU A 430 6.97 16.77 17.02
CA GLU A 430 6.62 16.18 15.75
C GLU A 430 6.08 14.76 15.97
N VAL A 431 4.86 14.53 15.51
CA VAL A 431 4.20 13.22 15.63
C VAL A 431 3.68 12.75 14.27
N SER A 432 3.45 11.45 14.17
CA SER A 432 2.78 10.82 13.04
C SER A 432 1.66 9.94 13.57
N ASN A 433 0.44 10.18 13.11
CA ASN A 433 -0.69 9.32 13.46
C ASN A 433 -0.52 7.95 12.81
N TYR A 434 -0.94 6.92 13.53
CA TYR A 434 -1.09 5.60 12.96
C TYR A 434 -2.02 5.64 11.74
N GLY A 435 -1.64 4.94 10.67
CA GLY A 435 -2.31 4.98 9.36
C GLY A 435 -1.90 6.13 8.42
N PHE A 436 -1.14 7.13 8.89
CA PHE A 436 -0.72 8.30 8.10
C PHE A 436 0.80 8.49 8.05
N ASP A 437 1.32 8.79 6.86
CA ASP A 437 2.77 9.02 6.63
C ASP A 437 3.20 10.47 6.80
N ALA A 438 2.22 11.35 6.99
CA ALA A 438 2.50 12.74 7.27
C ALA A 438 3.05 12.87 8.70
N ILE A 439 4.26 13.40 8.81
CA ILE A 439 4.78 13.96 10.05
C ILE A 439 4.21 15.37 10.15
N PHE A 440 3.63 15.71 11.29
CA PHE A 440 3.15 17.05 11.56
C PHE A 440 3.73 17.55 12.87
N ALA A 441 4.17 18.81 12.86
CA ALA A 441 4.57 19.53 14.05
C ALA A 441 3.31 19.99 14.78
N THR A 442 3.17 19.58 16.03
CA THR A 442 2.12 20.05 16.94
C THR A 442 2.50 21.41 17.52
N GLU A 443 1.53 22.11 18.13
CA GLU A 443 1.82 23.33 18.89
C GLU A 443 2.45 23.05 20.25
N LYS A 444 2.51 21.78 20.68
CA LYS A 444 3.06 21.38 21.97
C LYS A 444 4.58 21.52 21.98
N LYS A 445 5.09 22.29 22.95
CA LYS A 445 6.51 22.52 23.17
C LYS A 445 7.05 21.46 24.13
N VAL A 446 8.15 20.85 23.73
CA VAL A 446 8.81 19.79 24.51
C VAL A 446 10.29 20.11 24.72
N PRO A 447 10.86 19.74 25.87
CA PRO A 447 12.30 19.84 26.09
C PRO A 447 13.05 18.96 25.09
N MET A 448 14.00 19.53 24.34
CA MET A 448 14.81 18.80 23.37
C MET A 448 15.69 17.74 24.04
N GLU A 449 15.94 17.85 25.35
CA GLU A 449 16.66 16.83 26.11
C GLU A 449 15.94 15.48 26.16
N LEU A 450 14.60 15.44 26.11
CA LEU A 450 13.82 14.20 26.09
C LEU A 450 14.06 13.40 24.80
N LEU A 451 14.46 14.08 23.72
CA LEU A 451 14.72 13.52 22.41
C LEU A 451 16.20 13.27 22.17
N LYS A 452 17.02 13.20 23.22
CA LYS A 452 18.38 12.66 23.16
C LYS A 452 18.33 11.15 23.40
N GLU A 453 19.33 10.42 22.90
CA GLU A 453 19.41 8.95 23.00
C GLU A 453 19.18 8.41 24.43
N MET A 454 19.71 9.12 25.43
CA MET A 454 19.56 8.79 26.86
C MET A 454 18.61 9.75 27.60
N GLY A 455 17.81 10.53 26.88
CA GLY A 455 16.90 11.52 27.45
C GLY A 455 15.72 10.92 28.19
N THR A 456 15.35 9.68 27.85
CA THR A 456 14.18 8.97 28.38
C THR A 456 14.53 7.50 28.65
N VAL A 457 13.92 6.92 29.68
CA VAL A 457 14.23 5.55 30.16
C VAL A 457 13.09 4.56 29.96
N GLY A 458 11.94 5.01 29.50
CA GLY A 458 10.76 4.19 29.22
C GLY A 458 9.51 5.06 29.12
N SER A 459 8.40 4.43 28.78
CA SER A 459 7.08 5.06 28.78
C SER A 459 6.06 4.04 29.28
N SER A 460 4.91 4.52 29.76
CA SER A 460 3.69 3.74 29.92
C SER A 460 2.50 4.68 29.86
N HIS A 461 1.42 4.28 29.17
CA HIS A 461 0.16 5.05 29.13
C HIS A 461 0.31 6.53 28.67
N GLY A 462 1.26 6.79 27.77
CA GLY A 462 1.55 8.16 27.30
C GLY A 462 2.33 9.03 28.27
N TRP A 463 2.75 8.51 29.42
CA TRP A 463 3.71 9.13 30.33
C TRP A 463 5.11 8.62 30.02
N VAL A 464 6.04 9.54 29.79
CA VAL A 464 7.45 9.22 29.59
C VAL A 464 8.23 9.35 30.90
N ALA A 465 9.14 8.43 31.16
CA ALA A 465 10.04 8.47 32.31
C ALA A 465 11.41 9.02 31.94
N THR A 466 11.97 9.84 32.82
CA THR A 466 13.37 10.28 32.79
C THR A 466 14.08 9.90 34.09
N LEU A 467 15.38 9.69 34.02
CA LEU A 467 16.22 9.39 35.19
C LEU A 467 17.37 10.38 35.25
N LYS A 468 17.40 11.20 36.31
CA LYS A 468 18.45 12.21 36.53
C LYS A 468 18.90 12.15 37.98
N ASP A 469 20.21 12.01 38.19
CA ASP A 469 20.84 11.98 39.53
C ASP A 469 20.18 10.97 40.49
N GLY A 470 19.75 9.82 39.97
CA GLY A 470 19.08 8.76 40.74
C GLY A 470 17.59 9.03 41.07
N VAL A 471 17.02 10.12 40.56
CA VAL A 471 15.60 10.47 40.71
C VAL A 471 14.87 10.21 39.40
N LEU A 472 13.80 9.40 39.48
CA LEU A 472 12.93 9.12 38.33
C LEU A 472 11.78 10.13 38.29
N SER A 473 11.52 10.71 37.12
CA SER A 473 10.40 11.64 36.91
C SER A 473 9.50 11.14 35.79
N LEU A 474 8.19 11.11 36.04
CA LEU A 474 7.17 10.86 35.03
C LEU A 474 6.69 12.17 34.44
N GLN A 475 6.58 12.25 33.12
CA GLN A 475 6.26 13.48 32.40
C GLN A 475 5.27 13.19 31.27
N ASP A 476 4.31 14.07 31.03
CA ASP A 476 3.35 13.99 29.91
C ASP A 476 3.79 14.82 28.68
N ASP A 477 5.03 15.33 28.69
CA ASP A 477 5.57 16.21 27.64
C ASP A 477 5.54 15.57 26.24
N LEU A 478 5.72 14.25 26.10
CA LEU A 478 5.67 13.59 24.78
C LEU A 478 4.26 13.16 24.34
N ASN A 479 3.23 13.42 25.16
CA ASN A 479 1.84 13.14 24.81
C ASN A 479 1.21 14.36 24.10
N PRO A 480 0.88 14.28 22.81
CA PRO A 480 0.28 15.41 22.09
C PRO A 480 -1.13 15.78 22.59
N ASN A 481 -1.82 14.90 23.32
CA ASN A 481 -3.10 15.19 23.96
C ASN A 481 -2.97 15.91 25.31
N ALA A 482 -1.77 15.95 25.89
CA ALA A 482 -1.54 16.60 27.18
C ALA A 482 -1.36 18.12 27.03
N SER A 483 -1.68 18.87 28.09
CA SER A 483 -1.59 20.34 28.10
C SER A 483 -0.19 20.85 27.74
N ASP A 484 -0.11 21.81 26.83
CA ASP A 484 1.14 22.55 26.53
C ASP A 484 1.42 23.62 27.60
N ILE A 485 0.37 24.24 28.13
CA ILE A 485 0.47 25.36 29.07
C ILE A 485 0.89 24.87 30.47
N ASN A 486 0.46 23.67 30.85
CA ASN A 486 0.72 23.10 32.17
C ASN A 486 1.10 21.61 32.05
N PRO A 487 2.29 21.30 31.51
CA PRO A 487 2.77 19.93 31.43
C PRO A 487 2.96 19.37 32.84
N LYS A 488 2.53 18.13 33.05
CA LYS A 488 2.60 17.48 34.35
C LYS A 488 3.91 16.73 34.47
N ARG A 489 4.62 16.95 35.58
CA ARG A 489 5.86 16.26 35.91
C ARG A 489 5.85 15.83 37.36
N ILE A 490 5.92 14.52 37.59
CA ILE A 490 5.86 13.90 38.92
C ILE A 490 7.24 13.32 39.21
N SER A 491 7.94 13.90 40.17
CA SER A 491 9.21 13.35 40.66
C SER A 491 8.95 12.30 41.73
N LEU A 492 9.49 11.12 41.52
CA LEU A 492 9.43 10.02 42.49
C LEU A 492 10.58 10.16 43.51
N PRO A 493 10.55 9.42 44.62
CA PRO A 493 11.65 9.39 45.58
C PRO A 493 12.98 8.96 44.92
N PRO A 494 14.15 9.29 45.49
CA PRO A 494 15.42 8.77 45.01
C PRO A 494 15.45 7.23 45.02
N LEU A 495 15.97 6.63 43.95
CA LEU A 495 16.08 5.17 43.83
C LEU A 495 17.04 4.60 44.87
N VAL A 496 16.67 3.44 45.44
CA VAL A 496 17.49 2.71 46.40
C VAL A 496 18.04 1.45 45.74
N THR A 497 19.36 1.37 45.61
CA THR A 497 20.03 0.22 45.01
C THR A 497 20.22 -0.90 46.04
N LEU A 498 19.69 -2.08 45.75
CA LEU A 498 19.89 -3.26 46.61
C LEU A 498 21.32 -3.83 46.47
N PRO A 499 21.84 -4.58 47.45
CA PRO A 499 23.14 -5.24 47.34
C PRO A 499 23.26 -6.15 46.11
N HIS A 500 24.34 -5.96 45.36
CA HIS A 500 24.62 -6.64 44.07
C HIS A 500 23.64 -6.32 42.94
N CYS A 501 22.93 -5.19 43.02
CA CYS A 501 22.03 -4.68 41.99
C CYS A 501 22.54 -3.35 41.44
N GLN A 502 21.85 -2.81 40.42
CA GLN A 502 22.12 -1.49 39.86
C GLN A 502 20.79 -0.81 39.47
N THR A 503 20.75 0.52 39.54
CA THR A 503 19.55 1.34 39.23
C THR A 503 19.80 2.39 38.14
N GLN A 504 20.92 2.28 37.43
CA GLN A 504 21.37 3.24 36.40
C GLN A 504 20.85 2.91 35.01
N ILE A 505 20.65 1.62 34.70
CA ILE A 505 20.15 1.14 33.41
C ILE A 505 18.76 0.55 33.65
N VAL A 506 17.73 1.29 33.25
CA VAL A 506 16.32 0.89 33.22
C VAL A 506 16.05 0.15 31.91
N THR A 507 15.38 -1.00 31.94
CA THR A 507 14.95 -1.72 30.73
C THR A 507 13.61 -1.18 30.25
N ASN A 508 12.64 -1.03 31.15
CA ASN A 508 11.38 -0.35 30.90
C ASN A 508 10.65 0.04 32.20
N ILE A 509 9.52 0.71 32.05
CA ILE A 509 8.55 0.98 33.12
C ILE A 509 7.17 0.43 32.75
N ALA A 510 6.33 0.21 33.75
CA ALA A 510 4.92 -0.16 33.58
C ALA A 510 4.07 0.49 34.68
N MET A 511 2.82 0.83 34.37
CA MET A 511 1.90 1.43 35.34
C MET A 511 0.61 0.61 35.47
N SER A 512 0.07 0.56 36.69
CA SER A 512 -1.20 -0.12 36.93
C SER A 512 -2.43 0.64 36.43
N SER A 513 -2.31 1.96 36.22
CA SER A 513 -3.34 2.81 35.64
C SER A 513 -2.73 3.87 34.72
N SER A 514 -3.56 4.53 33.91
CA SER A 514 -3.17 5.64 33.03
C SER A 514 -2.90 6.96 33.77
N CYS A 515 -3.28 7.05 35.05
CA CYS A 515 -3.24 8.27 35.84
C CYS A 515 -2.31 8.06 37.05
N PRO A 516 -1.01 8.42 36.97
CA PRO A 516 -0.09 8.32 38.10
C PRO A 516 -0.44 9.24 39.28
N GLU A 517 -1.38 10.16 39.10
CA GLU A 517 -1.93 11.01 40.15
C GLU A 517 -2.99 10.30 41.01
N ASP A 518 -3.45 9.12 40.61
CA ASP A 518 -4.36 8.31 41.41
C ASP A 518 -3.59 7.64 42.58
N GLU A 519 -4.16 7.69 43.78
CA GLU A 519 -3.56 7.15 45.02
C GLU A 519 -3.27 5.64 44.98
N ASP A 520 -3.97 4.92 44.11
CA ASP A 520 -3.84 3.47 43.90
C ASP A 520 -2.97 3.13 42.67
N CYS A 521 -2.53 4.13 41.89
CA CYS A 521 -1.62 3.90 40.78
C CYS A 521 -0.24 3.49 41.29
N ILE A 522 0.33 2.45 40.69
CA ILE A 522 1.66 1.92 40.99
C ILE A 522 2.50 1.97 39.74
N VAL A 523 3.71 2.45 39.91
CA VAL A 523 4.74 2.49 38.88
C VAL A 523 5.77 1.42 39.20
N ALA A 524 5.97 0.50 38.26
CA ALA A 524 7.02 -0.48 38.28
C ALA A 524 8.19 -0.02 37.40
N VAL A 525 9.41 -0.10 37.93
CA VAL A 525 10.65 0.20 37.21
C VAL A 525 11.51 -1.05 37.19
N LYS A 526 11.79 -1.57 36.00
CA LYS A 526 12.67 -2.73 35.81
C LYS A 526 14.06 -2.26 35.39
N PHE A 527 15.07 -2.79 36.05
CA PHE A 527 16.47 -2.50 35.75
C PHE A 527 17.14 -3.67 35.05
N LEU A 528 18.20 -3.41 34.30
CA LEU A 528 19.08 -4.46 33.79
C LEU A 528 19.70 -5.18 34.99
N GLY A 529 19.38 -6.46 35.18
CA GLY A 529 19.81 -7.25 36.32
C GLY A 529 18.71 -7.56 37.35
N PRO A 530 19.09 -7.87 38.60
CA PRO A 530 18.23 -8.51 39.59
C PRO A 530 17.30 -7.56 40.37
N GLN A 531 16.93 -6.38 39.87
CA GLN A 531 16.10 -5.44 40.63
C GLN A 531 14.84 -5.00 39.89
N LEU A 532 13.71 -5.04 40.60
CA LEU A 532 12.43 -4.43 40.27
C LEU A 532 12.05 -3.50 41.42
N SER A 533 11.61 -2.28 41.12
CA SER A 533 11.21 -1.30 42.13
C SER A 533 9.79 -0.81 41.87
N LEU A 534 8.96 -0.78 42.92
CA LEU A 534 7.56 -0.35 42.87
C LEU A 534 7.36 0.93 43.70
N CYS A 535 6.56 1.86 43.21
CA CYS A 535 6.26 3.14 43.88
C CYS A 535 4.81 3.57 43.61
N ARG A 536 4.18 4.25 44.58
CA ARG A 536 2.86 4.89 44.41
C ARG A 536 3.03 6.40 44.29
N PRO A 537 2.95 7.01 43.09
CA PRO A 537 3.42 8.38 42.89
C PRO A 537 2.60 9.42 43.67
N ALA A 538 1.28 9.23 43.78
CA ALA A 538 0.38 10.18 44.41
C ALA A 538 0.39 10.16 45.94
N ARG A 539 0.84 9.05 46.56
CA ARG A 539 0.85 8.91 48.02
C ARG A 539 1.84 9.88 48.67
N ARG A 540 1.39 10.57 49.72
CA ARG A 540 2.28 11.37 50.59
C ARG A 540 3.36 10.47 51.21
N ASN A 541 4.61 10.92 51.15
CA ASN A 541 5.79 10.16 51.59
C ASN A 541 5.91 8.79 50.91
N SER A 542 5.65 8.74 49.61
CA SER A 542 5.89 7.53 48.83
C SER A 542 7.33 7.05 49.01
N GLU A 543 7.49 5.72 49.09
CA GLU A 543 8.79 5.06 49.21
C GLU A 543 8.87 3.93 48.19
N TRP A 544 10.10 3.61 47.79
CA TRP A 544 10.35 2.47 46.90
C TRP A 544 10.24 1.16 47.64
N THR A 545 9.37 0.27 47.16
CA THR A 545 9.43 -1.15 47.49
C THR A 545 10.37 -1.83 46.50
N ASN A 546 11.54 -2.26 46.97
CA ASN A 546 12.58 -2.84 46.11
C ASN A 546 12.59 -4.36 46.24
N ILE A 547 12.54 -5.05 45.10
CA ILE A 547 12.46 -6.50 45.00
C ILE A 547 13.73 -7.01 44.31
N LYS A 548 14.45 -7.91 44.99
CA LYS A 548 15.59 -8.62 44.42
C LYS A 548 15.12 -9.88 43.70
N ILE A 549 15.28 -9.91 42.39
CA ILE A 549 15.01 -11.06 41.54
C ILE A 549 16.21 -12.00 41.62
N THR A 550 16.00 -13.22 42.11
CA THR A 550 17.06 -14.22 42.28
C THR A 550 17.38 -14.99 40.99
N ASP A 551 16.43 -15.04 40.08
CA ASP A 551 16.50 -15.82 38.85
C ASP A 551 17.02 -14.97 37.69
N SER A 552 18.21 -15.34 37.20
CA SER A 552 18.92 -14.59 36.17
C SER A 552 18.20 -14.53 34.84
N SER A 553 17.26 -15.45 34.58
CA SER A 553 16.48 -15.43 33.35
C SER A 553 15.64 -14.15 33.20
N PHE A 554 15.32 -13.44 34.29
CA PHE A 554 14.54 -12.20 34.24
C PHE A 554 15.38 -10.92 34.19
N PHE A 555 16.71 -11.02 34.07
CA PHE A 555 17.59 -9.85 34.20
C PHE A 555 17.43 -8.85 33.05
N ASN A 556 17.08 -9.32 31.86
CA ASN A 556 16.88 -8.49 30.67
C ASN A 556 15.39 -8.32 30.27
N SER A 557 14.47 -8.76 31.13
CA SER A 557 13.04 -8.78 30.81
C SER A 557 12.41 -7.40 30.92
N HIS A 558 11.29 -7.23 30.22
CA HIS A 558 10.41 -6.06 30.34
C HIS A 558 9.22 -6.40 31.25
N VAL A 559 8.89 -5.50 32.15
CA VAL A 559 7.72 -5.61 33.04
C VAL A 559 6.48 -5.03 32.36
N MET A 560 5.32 -5.65 32.53
CA MET A 560 4.02 -5.07 32.18
C MET A 560 3.06 -5.23 33.36
N TYR A 561 2.01 -4.42 33.42
CA TYR A 561 0.92 -4.66 34.35
C TYR A 561 -0.17 -5.52 33.69
N SER A 562 -0.44 -6.71 34.24
CA SER A 562 -1.58 -7.53 33.82
C SER A 562 -2.81 -7.11 34.61
N LYS A 563 -3.83 -6.59 33.92
CA LYS A 563 -5.09 -6.22 34.55
C LYS A 563 -5.90 -7.47 34.89
N ARG A 564 -5.80 -8.51 34.07
CA ARG A 564 -6.41 -9.83 34.32
C ARG A 564 -5.96 -10.44 35.64
N ASP A 565 -4.67 -10.41 35.90
CA ASP A 565 -4.06 -11.05 37.08
C ASP A 565 -3.83 -10.05 38.24
N GLU A 566 -4.09 -8.76 38.04
CA GLU A 566 -3.81 -7.65 38.97
C GLU A 566 -2.36 -7.61 39.47
N MET A 567 -1.41 -8.05 38.62
CA MET A 567 0.00 -8.24 38.98
C MET A 567 0.94 -7.66 37.93
N PHE A 568 2.11 -7.20 38.39
CA PHE A 568 3.21 -6.90 37.47
C PHE A 568 3.86 -8.19 37.02
N SER A 569 3.92 -8.41 35.71
CA SER A 569 4.41 -9.66 35.10
C SER A 569 5.52 -9.39 34.11
N MET A 570 6.46 -10.33 33.98
CA MET A 570 7.48 -10.29 32.93
C MET A 570 7.84 -11.70 32.45
N PRO A 571 8.13 -11.88 31.15
CA PRO A 571 8.60 -13.15 30.61
C PRO A 571 10.06 -13.38 30.97
N SER A 572 10.48 -14.64 31.16
CA SER A 572 11.89 -14.99 31.29
C SER A 572 12.60 -14.80 29.95
N SER A 573 13.93 -14.71 29.98
CA SER A 573 14.76 -14.96 28.81
C SER A 573 14.36 -16.33 28.24
N GLU A 574 14.21 -16.42 26.92
CA GLU A 574 13.62 -17.56 26.19
C GLU A 574 12.08 -17.65 26.20
N GLY A 575 11.42 -16.95 27.12
CA GLY A 575 9.97 -16.93 27.24
C GLY A 575 9.37 -18.24 27.77
N ASP A 576 10.15 -19.04 28.51
CA ASP A 576 9.69 -20.32 29.06
C ASP A 576 8.93 -20.18 30.38
N TYR A 577 9.08 -19.05 31.05
CA TYR A 577 8.40 -18.75 32.31
C TYR A 577 7.85 -17.33 32.31
N ILE A 578 6.73 -17.13 33.00
CA ILE A 578 6.24 -15.80 33.39
C ILE A 578 6.40 -15.69 34.91
N GLY A 579 7.10 -14.65 35.35
CA GLY A 579 7.11 -14.24 36.74
C GLY A 579 6.08 -13.15 36.95
N SER A 580 5.28 -13.26 38.00
CA SER A 580 4.29 -12.25 38.41
C SER A 580 4.48 -11.89 39.88
N TRP A 581 4.41 -10.60 40.18
CA TRP A 581 4.57 -10.04 41.52
C TRP A 581 3.28 -9.33 41.94
N ASP A 582 2.80 -9.71 43.12
CA ASP A 582 1.66 -9.09 43.78
C ASP A 582 2.04 -7.73 44.39
N ILE A 583 1.08 -6.83 44.37
CA ILE A 583 1.09 -5.46 44.87
C ILE A 583 0.77 -5.39 46.38
N GLY A 584 0.17 -6.44 46.95
CA GLY A 584 -0.28 -6.54 48.35
C GLY A 584 0.80 -7.02 49.34
N GLU A 585 0.39 -7.55 50.49
CA GLU A 585 1.26 -7.95 51.61
C GLU A 585 2.23 -9.11 51.32
N HIS A 586 2.13 -9.72 50.13
CA HIS A 586 2.93 -10.87 49.70
C HIS A 586 3.91 -10.55 48.55
N PHE A 587 4.33 -9.28 48.38
CA PHE A 587 5.25 -8.84 47.30
C PHE A 587 6.61 -9.57 47.23
N HIS A 588 7.02 -10.28 48.28
CA HIS A 588 8.20 -11.16 48.27
C HIS A 588 7.96 -12.52 47.62
N ASN A 589 6.70 -12.94 47.46
CA ASN A 589 6.32 -14.21 46.84
C ASN A 589 5.96 -13.97 45.37
N ARG A 590 6.81 -14.42 44.46
CA ARG A 590 6.50 -14.42 43.03
C ARG A 590 5.65 -15.63 42.66
N LYS A 591 4.62 -15.42 41.84
CA LYS A 591 3.97 -16.50 41.09
C LYS A 591 4.84 -16.78 39.86
N VAL A 592 5.25 -18.02 39.66
CA VAL A 592 5.98 -18.45 38.45
C VAL A 592 5.09 -19.41 37.68
N GLN A 593 4.75 -19.03 36.45
CA GLN A 593 4.00 -19.88 35.53
C GLN A 593 4.97 -20.40 34.47
N LYS A 594 5.07 -21.72 34.34
CA LYS A 594 5.84 -22.35 33.27
C LYS A 594 5.00 -22.42 32.00
N LEU A 595 5.53 -21.90 30.90
CA LEU A 595 4.86 -21.93 29.61
C LEU A 595 5.08 -23.27 28.90
N ARG A 596 4.00 -23.80 28.33
CA ARG A 596 3.99 -25.04 27.55
C ARG A 596 3.69 -24.71 26.10
N PHE A 597 4.74 -24.61 25.29
CA PHE A 597 4.62 -24.29 23.87
C PHE A 597 3.94 -25.42 23.10
N ARG A 598 2.95 -25.04 22.28
CA ARG A 598 2.13 -25.94 21.47
C ARG A 598 1.97 -25.37 20.06
N ASN A 599 1.62 -26.26 19.12
CA ASN A 599 1.33 -25.90 17.73
C ASN A 599 2.44 -25.10 17.05
N LEU A 600 3.70 -25.34 17.43
CA LEU A 600 4.86 -24.64 16.89
C LEU A 600 4.86 -24.66 15.35
N PRO A 601 5.29 -23.56 14.70
CA PRO A 601 5.31 -23.50 13.25
C PRO A 601 6.27 -24.54 12.67
N GLU A 602 5.87 -25.19 11.58
CA GLU A 602 6.75 -26.06 10.79
C GLU A 602 7.72 -25.19 9.97
N LEU A 603 8.96 -25.04 10.48
CA LEU A 603 10.01 -24.28 9.81
C LEU A 603 11.05 -25.21 9.19
N VAL A 604 11.55 -24.85 8.01
CA VAL A 604 12.66 -25.57 7.37
C VAL A 604 13.98 -25.25 8.06
N LYS A 605 14.99 -26.12 7.88
CA LYS A 605 16.28 -26.01 8.57
C LYS A 605 16.94 -24.62 8.42
N THR A 606 16.90 -24.04 7.23
CA THR A 606 17.48 -22.72 6.95
C THR A 606 16.76 -21.57 7.68
N GLU A 607 15.45 -21.72 7.95
CA GLU A 607 14.71 -20.74 8.75
C GLU A 607 15.10 -20.84 10.23
N TRP A 608 15.30 -22.05 10.76
CA TRP A 608 15.82 -22.22 12.12
C TRP A 608 17.22 -21.63 12.26
N GLU A 609 18.12 -21.92 11.32
CA GLU A 609 19.47 -21.35 11.30
C GLU A 609 19.45 -19.80 11.22
N LEU A 610 18.49 -19.22 10.48
CA LEU A 610 18.29 -17.78 10.45
C LEU A 610 17.87 -17.24 11.83
N LEU A 611 16.87 -17.84 12.48
CA LEU A 611 16.39 -17.41 13.78
C LEU A 611 17.43 -17.57 14.89
N ASP A 612 18.22 -18.65 14.85
CA ASP A 612 19.34 -18.88 15.76
C ASP A 612 20.44 -17.81 15.62
N SER A 613 20.56 -17.19 14.43
CA SER A 613 21.49 -16.09 14.19
C SER A 613 20.96 -14.70 14.61
N CYS A 614 19.70 -14.61 15.05
CA CYS A 614 19.06 -13.34 15.39
C CYS A 614 19.19 -13.01 16.89
N CYS A 615 19.16 -11.71 17.20
CA CYS A 615 18.83 -11.24 18.53
C CYS A 615 17.32 -11.41 18.76
N ARG A 616 16.94 -12.01 19.89
CA ARG A 616 15.53 -12.20 20.27
C ARG A 616 15.18 -11.34 21.49
N SER A 617 13.99 -10.77 21.48
CA SER A 617 13.36 -10.15 22.65
C SER A 617 11.95 -10.69 22.86
N GLU A 618 11.55 -10.81 24.12
CA GLU A 618 10.26 -11.33 24.55
C GLU A 618 9.38 -10.19 25.10
N HIS A 619 8.20 -10.02 24.51
CA HIS A 619 7.22 -9.00 24.90
C HIS A 619 5.94 -9.69 25.34
N LEU A 620 5.52 -9.43 26.57
CA LEU A 620 4.21 -9.85 27.06
C LEU A 620 3.22 -8.71 26.80
N VAL A 621 2.06 -9.03 26.23
CA VAL A 621 1.04 -8.03 25.84
C VAL A 621 -0.33 -8.55 26.22
N GLU A 622 -1.17 -7.71 26.82
CA GLU A 622 -2.55 -8.06 27.17
C GLU A 622 -3.56 -7.18 26.43
N SER A 623 -4.57 -7.83 25.86
CA SER A 623 -5.71 -7.19 25.24
C SER A 623 -6.76 -6.84 26.29
N ARG A 624 -6.97 -5.55 26.56
CA ARG A 624 -8.02 -5.11 27.48
C ARG A 624 -9.43 -5.38 26.96
N SER A 625 -9.62 -5.44 25.65
CA SER A 625 -10.93 -5.66 25.02
C SER A 625 -11.34 -7.14 25.03
N THR A 626 -10.38 -8.06 24.86
CA THR A 626 -10.66 -9.51 24.80
C THR A 626 -10.26 -10.25 26.07
N GLY A 627 -9.40 -9.69 26.91
CA GLY A 627 -8.83 -10.34 28.10
C GLY A 627 -7.72 -11.35 27.77
N GLU A 628 -7.34 -11.47 26.51
CA GLU A 628 -6.30 -12.39 26.05
C GLU A 628 -4.90 -11.86 26.33
N THR A 629 -3.96 -12.77 26.56
CA THR A 629 -2.54 -12.45 26.80
C THR A 629 -1.69 -13.13 25.74
N PHE A 630 -0.79 -12.37 25.13
CA PHE A 630 0.10 -12.83 24.09
C PHE A 630 1.56 -12.72 24.52
N LEU A 631 2.35 -13.74 24.22
CA LEU A 631 3.81 -13.65 24.23
C LEU A 631 4.28 -13.46 22.78
N VAL A 632 4.93 -12.33 22.54
CA VAL A 632 5.53 -12.00 21.24
C VAL A 632 7.05 -12.15 21.33
N LYS A 633 7.60 -13.09 20.56
CA LYS A 633 9.04 -13.23 20.35
C LYS A 633 9.44 -12.43 19.12
N TRP A 634 10.20 -11.37 19.30
CA TRP A 634 10.66 -10.48 18.24
C TRP A 634 12.13 -10.77 17.89
N TYR A 635 12.35 -11.27 16.68
CA TYR A 635 13.65 -11.62 16.13
C TYR A 635 14.18 -10.51 15.24
N THR A 636 15.36 -10.00 15.57
CA THR A 636 16.02 -8.90 14.87
C THR A 636 17.46 -9.27 14.53
N LYS A 637 17.96 -8.76 13.40
CA LYS A 637 19.33 -9.01 12.95
C LYS A 637 19.99 -7.72 12.52
N ARG A 638 21.28 -7.58 12.83
CA ARG A 638 22.07 -6.45 12.35
C ARG A 638 22.39 -6.63 10.87
N ASN A 639 22.03 -5.64 10.06
CA ASN A 639 22.39 -5.60 8.66
C ASN A 639 23.89 -5.29 8.51
N SER A 640 24.60 -6.15 7.77
CA SER A 640 26.05 -6.05 7.55
C SER A 640 26.47 -4.80 6.76
N ASP A 641 25.59 -4.26 5.91
CA ASP A 641 25.92 -3.17 4.98
C ASP A 641 25.85 -1.79 5.65
N ASN A 642 24.86 -1.57 6.51
CA ASN A 642 24.61 -0.27 7.14
C ASN A 642 24.67 -0.29 8.68
N GLY A 643 24.89 -1.45 9.30
CA GLY A 643 24.99 -1.62 10.74
C GLY A 643 23.66 -1.48 11.50
N LYS A 644 22.55 -1.20 10.83
CA LYS A 644 21.23 -1.00 11.44
C LYS A 644 20.57 -2.33 11.80
N MET A 645 19.78 -2.33 12.88
CA MET A 645 18.92 -3.47 13.21
C MET A 645 17.74 -3.55 12.23
N LYS A 646 17.43 -4.77 11.80
CA LYS A 646 16.30 -5.11 10.95
C LYS A 646 15.43 -6.15 11.65
N THR A 647 14.11 -6.10 11.46
CA THR A 647 13.23 -7.19 11.89
C THR A 647 13.34 -8.36 10.92
N GLU A 648 13.48 -9.57 11.44
CA GLU A 648 13.46 -10.80 10.64
C GLU A 648 12.16 -11.58 10.85
N ARG A 649 11.65 -11.64 12.08
CA ARG A 649 10.42 -12.39 12.37
C ARG A 649 9.74 -11.98 13.68
N PHE A 650 8.43 -12.17 13.74
CA PHE A 650 7.66 -12.25 14.98
C PHE A 650 7.10 -13.66 15.15
N MET A 651 7.13 -14.22 16.37
CA MET A 651 6.32 -15.37 16.74
C MET A 651 5.37 -14.97 17.85
N VAL A 652 4.08 -15.25 17.68
CA VAL A 652 3.05 -14.89 18.63
C VAL A 652 2.46 -16.16 19.23
N PHE A 653 2.34 -16.17 20.55
CA PHE A 653 1.72 -17.25 21.29
C PHE A 653 0.57 -16.70 22.12
N ASN A 654 -0.63 -17.25 21.97
CA ASN A 654 -1.74 -16.98 22.88
C ASN A 654 -1.55 -17.81 24.15
N ILE A 655 -1.63 -17.16 25.31
CA ILE A 655 -1.37 -17.77 26.62
C ILE A 655 -2.68 -17.93 27.40
N ASP A 656 -3.05 -19.18 27.68
CA ASP A 656 -4.18 -19.49 28.55
C ASP A 656 -3.85 -19.39 30.05
N GLN A 657 -4.88 -19.60 30.89
CA GLN A 657 -4.74 -19.49 32.34
C GLN A 657 -3.86 -20.59 32.95
N GLU A 658 -3.77 -21.75 32.29
CA GLU A 658 -2.94 -22.89 32.70
C GLU A 658 -1.47 -22.74 32.28
N GLY A 659 -1.14 -21.73 31.47
CA GLY A 659 0.20 -21.47 30.95
C GLY A 659 0.52 -22.25 29.68
N ASN A 660 -0.49 -22.70 28.93
CA ASN A 660 -0.25 -23.22 27.59
C ASN A 660 -0.07 -22.03 26.64
N ALA A 661 1.01 -22.07 25.86
CA ALA A 661 1.40 -21.04 24.92
C ALA A 661 1.22 -21.61 23.50
N ASP A 662 0.04 -21.40 22.94
CA ASP A 662 -0.32 -21.89 21.60
C ASP A 662 0.17 -20.90 20.55
N TYR A 663 1.05 -21.35 19.65
CA TYR A 663 1.45 -20.54 18.50
C TYR A 663 0.20 -20.18 17.69
N THR A 664 0.05 -18.89 17.40
CA THR A 664 -1.08 -18.40 16.63
C THR A 664 -0.64 -17.54 15.47
N THR A 665 -1.35 -17.73 14.36
CA THR A 665 -1.30 -16.88 13.17
C THR A 665 -2.44 -15.85 13.19
N ASP A 666 -3.30 -15.89 14.20
CA ASP A 666 -4.49 -15.05 14.32
C ASP A 666 -4.69 -14.58 15.77
N ILE A 667 -4.65 -13.27 15.98
CA ILE A 667 -4.96 -12.65 17.27
C ILE A 667 -6.37 -12.05 17.28
N GLY A 668 -7.17 -12.26 16.23
CA GLY A 668 -8.52 -11.72 16.09
C GLY A 668 -8.52 -10.24 15.73
N GLU A 669 -9.64 -9.57 16.06
CA GLU A 669 -9.91 -8.16 15.73
C GLU A 669 -9.13 -7.15 16.60
N ILE A 670 -7.83 -7.38 16.80
CA ILE A 670 -6.92 -6.50 17.54
C ILE A 670 -5.59 -6.33 16.80
N CYS A 671 -4.88 -5.26 17.16
CA CYS A 671 -3.51 -4.98 16.74
C CYS A 671 -2.61 -4.85 17.97
N ILE A 672 -1.40 -5.41 17.91
CA ILE A 672 -0.36 -5.29 18.93
C ILE A 672 0.59 -4.14 18.57
N PHE A 673 0.97 -3.33 19.55
CA PHE A 673 1.93 -2.24 19.40
C PHE A 673 3.15 -2.49 20.27
N LEU A 674 4.32 -2.55 19.64
CA LEU A 674 5.63 -2.78 20.27
C LEU A 674 6.53 -1.57 20.05
N SER A 675 7.12 -1.03 21.11
CA SER A 675 8.17 -0.02 21.03
C SER A 675 9.00 0.02 22.31
N LYS A 676 9.68 1.14 22.60
CA LYS A 676 10.30 1.40 23.91
C LYS A 676 9.27 1.70 25.02
N ASP A 677 7.98 1.80 24.67
CA ASP A 677 6.85 1.93 25.60
C ASP A 677 6.46 0.56 26.17
N GLU A 678 5.65 0.56 27.23
CA GLU A 678 4.90 -0.63 27.63
C GLU A 678 4.04 -1.12 26.44
N SER A 679 4.17 -2.39 26.07
CA SER A 679 3.47 -2.94 24.91
C SER A 679 1.95 -3.01 25.16
N PHE A 680 1.14 -2.71 24.15
CA PHE A 680 -0.31 -2.68 24.30
C PHE A 680 -1.06 -3.21 23.05
N CYS A 681 -2.34 -3.53 23.24
CA CYS A 681 -3.26 -3.89 22.16
C CYS A 681 -4.33 -2.81 21.96
N LEU A 682 -4.81 -2.67 20.72
CA LEU A 682 -6.01 -1.89 20.38
C LEU A 682 -6.94 -2.71 19.48
N PRO A 683 -8.27 -2.53 19.58
CA PRO A 683 -9.21 -3.11 18.63
C PRO A 683 -8.96 -2.66 17.18
N ALA A 684 -9.15 -3.55 16.22
CA ALA A 684 -9.05 -3.31 14.78
C ALA A 684 -9.95 -2.17 14.27
N SER A 685 -11.02 -1.84 15.01
CA SER A 685 -11.88 -0.69 14.74
C SER A 685 -11.15 0.67 14.85
N PHE A 686 -10.02 0.72 15.56
CA PHE A 686 -9.11 1.87 15.60
C PHE A 686 -8.12 1.90 14.42
N ASP A 687 -8.18 0.91 13.52
CA ASP A 687 -7.20 0.70 12.44
C ASP A 687 -7.85 0.62 11.05
N ASP A 688 -8.87 1.44 10.76
CA ASP A 688 -9.58 1.45 9.47
C ASP A 688 -9.97 0.04 8.94
N GLY A 689 -10.12 -0.96 9.83
CA GLY A 689 -10.47 -2.35 9.53
C GLY A 689 -9.32 -3.35 9.36
N TYR A 690 -8.10 -3.08 9.83
CA TYR A 690 -7.05 -4.11 9.92
C TYR A 690 -7.12 -4.85 11.26
N ASP A 691 -7.40 -6.15 11.21
CA ASP A 691 -7.28 -7.11 12.30
C ASP A 691 -5.98 -7.92 12.14
N ASN A 692 -5.47 -8.45 13.25
CA ASN A 692 -4.39 -9.42 13.23
C ASN A 692 -2.98 -8.88 12.81
N TYR A 693 -2.59 -7.71 13.33
CA TYR A 693 -1.31 -7.04 13.04
C TYR A 693 -0.42 -6.80 14.27
N ILE A 694 0.89 -6.73 14.03
CA ILE A 694 1.90 -6.20 14.94
C ILE A 694 2.50 -4.94 14.33
N ASN A 695 2.38 -3.82 15.03
CA ASN A 695 3.02 -2.56 14.74
C ASN A 695 4.24 -2.40 15.63
N PHE A 696 5.41 -2.21 15.05
CA PHE A 696 6.65 -2.09 15.80
C PHE A 696 7.38 -0.77 15.49
N PHE A 697 7.94 -0.16 16.52
CA PHE A 697 8.65 1.11 16.43
C PHE A 697 9.94 1.03 17.25
N GLY A 698 11.06 0.82 16.55
CA GLY A 698 12.40 0.77 17.13
C GLY A 698 13.27 1.97 16.73
N ILE A 699 14.49 2.02 17.25
CA ILE A 699 15.46 3.11 17.02
C ILE A 699 15.86 3.21 15.54
N ASP A 700 16.20 2.06 14.94
CA ASP A 700 16.73 1.98 13.57
C ASP A 700 15.64 1.73 12.51
N HIS A 701 14.55 1.10 12.92
CA HIS A 701 13.52 0.60 12.01
C HIS A 701 12.13 0.61 12.64
N CYS A 702 11.12 0.76 11.78
CA CYS A 702 9.73 0.67 12.16
C CYS A 702 8.87 0.07 11.05
N GLY A 703 7.70 -0.43 11.41
CA GLY A 703 6.85 -1.10 10.45
C GLY A 703 5.63 -1.78 11.03
N SER A 704 4.98 -2.54 10.16
CA SER A 704 3.81 -3.34 10.49
C SER A 704 3.98 -4.73 9.86
N ALA A 705 3.61 -5.77 10.59
CA ALA A 705 3.66 -7.16 10.15
C ALA A 705 2.33 -7.85 10.45
N THR A 706 1.85 -8.71 9.54
CA THR A 706 0.72 -9.60 9.85
C THR A 706 1.19 -10.70 10.78
N VAL A 707 0.37 -11.09 11.76
CA VAL A 707 0.67 -12.27 12.59
C VAL A 707 0.65 -13.55 11.73
N SER A 708 -0.21 -13.60 10.72
CA SER A 708 -0.52 -14.83 9.99
C SER A 708 0.59 -15.40 9.11
N ASN A 709 1.55 -14.59 8.69
CA ASN A 709 2.62 -15.03 7.79
C ASN A 709 4.00 -14.48 8.16
N CYS A 710 4.14 -13.77 9.29
CA CYS A 710 5.41 -13.17 9.73
C CYS A 710 6.19 -12.38 8.65
N PHE A 711 5.56 -11.96 7.55
CA PHE A 711 6.20 -11.11 6.55
C PHE A 711 6.03 -9.66 6.97
N LEU A 712 7.16 -8.94 6.94
CA LEU A 712 7.18 -7.49 7.00
C LEU A 712 6.42 -6.96 5.79
N LEU A 713 5.21 -6.44 6.02
CA LEU A 713 4.48 -5.75 4.97
C LEU A 713 5.20 -4.46 4.59
N ILE A 714 5.77 -3.80 5.59
CA ILE A 714 6.45 -2.53 5.43
C ILE A 714 7.52 -2.37 6.53
N GLU A 715 8.76 -2.09 6.15
CA GLU A 715 9.84 -1.72 7.07
C GLU A 715 10.52 -0.44 6.55
N TYR A 716 10.60 0.58 7.40
CA TYR A 716 11.30 1.83 7.09
C TYR A 716 12.64 1.85 7.79
N SER A 717 13.72 2.12 7.04
CA SER A 717 14.96 2.57 7.66
C SER A 717 14.79 4.03 8.08
N SER A 718 14.71 4.29 9.38
CA SER A 718 14.63 5.67 9.84
C SER A 718 16.02 6.27 10.01
N SER A 719 16.17 7.57 9.72
CA SER A 719 17.32 8.34 10.19
C SER A 719 17.09 8.73 11.65
N SER A 720 17.91 8.19 12.56
CA SER A 720 18.06 8.58 13.97
C SER A 720 16.75 8.97 14.69
N ILE A 721 15.87 8.00 14.96
CA ILE A 721 14.74 8.22 15.88
C ILE A 721 15.27 8.07 17.29
N THR A 722 15.20 9.13 18.08
CA THR A 722 15.75 9.18 19.43
C THR A 722 14.74 8.82 20.53
N ALA A 723 13.44 8.87 20.22
CA ALA A 723 12.36 8.56 21.17
C ALA A 723 11.27 7.71 20.50
N PRO A 724 11.53 6.41 20.23
CA PRO A 724 10.59 5.55 19.51
C PRO A 724 9.45 5.09 20.43
N TYR A 725 8.49 5.98 20.69
CA TYR A 725 7.31 5.71 21.50
C TYR A 725 6.04 5.69 20.64
N TRP A 726 5.21 4.67 20.86
CA TRP A 726 3.79 4.74 20.56
C TRP A 726 3.11 5.40 21.74
N ILE A 727 2.22 6.37 21.48
CA ILE A 727 1.33 6.93 22.49
C ILE A 727 -0.05 6.33 22.23
N PRO A 728 -0.60 5.54 23.16
CA PRO A 728 -1.95 5.00 23.01
C PRO A 728 -2.99 6.13 23.02
N PRO A 729 -4.16 5.95 22.38
CA PRO A 729 -5.26 6.88 22.54
C PRO A 729 -5.72 6.92 24.00
N ASN A 730 -6.17 8.08 24.48
CA ASN A 730 -6.82 8.19 25.79
C ASN A 730 -8.15 7.42 25.72
N LEU A 731 -8.14 6.17 26.15
CA LEU A 731 -9.32 5.31 26.31
C LEU A 731 -9.81 5.46 27.75
N ASP A 732 -10.45 6.59 28.04
CA ASP A 732 -11.29 6.71 29.25
C ASP A 732 -12.69 6.15 28.99
#